data_AF-A0A398AV67-F1
#
_entry.id   AF-A0A398AV67-F1
#
_cell.length_a   1.000
_cell.length_b   1.000
_cell.length_c   1.000
_cell.angle_alpha   90.00
_cell.angle_beta   90.00
_cell.angle_gamma   90.00
#
_symmetry.space_group_name_H-M   'P 1'
#
loop_
_entity.id
_entity.type
_entity.pdbx_description
1 polymer ?
#
loop_
_entity_poly.entity_id
_entity_poly.type
_entity_poly.pdbx_seq_one_letter_code
_entity_poly.pdbx_strand_id
1 'polypeptide(L)'
;MASKTHWFGSGSRIIITTTDKKLLKAHGINDIYHVEFPCSSEALEIFCLSAFDQKSPYVGFEELAMEVTQLAGDLPLGLSVFGSYLRGRSEEEWVAALPRFRKSLVPEIKEILRCDYEALWDKDKYLFLHIACFFNGKKTTNLIKHLSNLDVTHGLQILTEKSLISTDKDARLVMHSLLEQLGKEIAHKEYRDEYGRCLFVVDARELGDVHDNDAISDSIERRPYKGIIDPFKSLSPFPSCCSHQVFPSFCGADVRKAFLTHMLKEFRIKGITVFIDNDIKKSMTIGPELEEAIKGSRVSIVIISKNYASSTWCLNELVLIMKCREELGQIVMTIFYEVEPTDVKKQKGYFGSVFEKTCVGKSVEDVEKWKQALEEVAKIEGFDSTTWKNEAGMIESVATDVSNKLNMATASRDFDGLVGMENHIMQISSMLSLDSNDVKMVGIWGPAGIGKTTIARALYKKLSNSFTHTAFMESIRGSGEKIHSDDHAFMLHLQEQLLSKMFNHKDLKIHHLGVAEERLKDKKVLVVLDDVDDLKQLKAMAGNTQWFGNGSRIIMTTKDKHLLQAHKIKTTYQVEFPLLPQAYEIFCLYVFGQKSPYDGFEELAMEVTRLAGDLPLGLRVFGSYLRGMSKEEWIEALPRLRTSLDGDIEKVLRFSYEALCDKDKDLFLHIACLFEGESISYLEKCLAHSDLDVRHGLKVLANNSLISITEEERLVMHNLVEQLGKEIVRQEHKDEPERRKFLVDAREIWDVLTDNTGSKSVLGIDLDIMAIKDELCIDKRAFEGMTRLQFLRFKSPYGSGKNNKLILPQDLNNLPRKLRLLHWDEFPLRCLPPDFAAEFLVILEMRNSSIEKLWEGSPRLRHLKLMDMSYSVKLKDVPNVSNATNLETLILNGCESLVEIPTWFKNLSRLTHLKMVGCKKLKDLPTNINMESLYHLDLSHCTQLKTFPEISTRIGYLDLENTGIEEVPSSIRSWPDFAKLSMRGCKSLRMFPDVLDSMEELN
;
A
#
# COMPACT_ATOMS: atom_id res chain seq x y z
N MET A 1 -12.47 -11.29 12.73
CA MET A 1 -12.92 -12.47 13.50
C MET A 1 -14.41 -12.42 13.82
N ALA A 2 -14.92 -11.32 14.37
CA ALA A 2 -16.32 -11.18 14.81
C ALA A 2 -17.40 -11.43 13.74
N SER A 3 -17.18 -11.04 12.48
CA SER A 3 -18.12 -11.26 11.38
C SER A 3 -18.26 -12.73 10.96
N LYS A 4 -17.40 -13.62 11.46
CA LYS A 4 -17.43 -15.07 11.19
C LYS A 4 -17.95 -15.81 12.42
N THR A 5 -19.22 -15.56 12.77
CA THR A 5 -19.88 -16.15 13.95
C THR A 5 -19.80 -17.68 13.99
N HIS A 6 -19.75 -18.33 12.82
CA HIS A 6 -19.55 -19.79 12.68
C HIS A 6 -18.18 -20.31 13.18
N TRP A 7 -17.20 -19.44 13.45
CA TRP A 7 -15.92 -19.84 14.06
C TRP A 7 -16.04 -20.12 15.55
N PHE A 8 -17.11 -19.66 16.18
CA PHE A 8 -17.31 -19.76 17.61
C PHE A 8 -18.41 -20.76 17.91
N GLY A 9 -18.23 -21.55 18.98
CA GLY A 9 -19.21 -22.55 19.38
C GLY A 9 -20.56 -21.93 19.74
N SER A 10 -21.64 -22.68 19.57
CA SER A 10 -22.99 -22.24 19.95
C SER A 10 -23.03 -21.79 21.43
N GLY A 11 -23.64 -20.63 21.69
CA GLY A 11 -23.70 -20.01 23.02
C GLY A 11 -22.52 -19.11 23.40
N SER A 12 -21.49 -19.01 22.54
CA SER A 12 -20.37 -18.09 22.76
C SER A 12 -20.84 -16.63 22.73
N ARG A 13 -20.42 -15.85 23.71
CA ARG A 13 -20.60 -14.38 23.73
C ARG A 13 -19.27 -13.73 23.45
N ILE A 14 -19.20 -12.88 22.44
CA ILE A 14 -18.00 -12.16 22.06
C ILE A 14 -18.23 -10.70 22.45
N ILE A 15 -17.40 -10.21 23.35
CA ILE A 15 -17.38 -8.78 23.72
C ILE A 15 -16.19 -8.16 23.02
N ILE A 16 -16.44 -7.09 22.28
CA ILE A 16 -15.42 -6.36 21.52
C ILE A 16 -15.39 -4.95 22.07
N THR A 17 -14.24 -4.56 22.59
CA THR A 17 -13.99 -3.20 23.05
C THR A 17 -13.17 -2.48 21.99
N THR A 18 -13.57 -1.26 21.66
CA THR A 18 -12.87 -0.38 20.71
C THR A 18 -13.25 1.06 21.00
N THR A 19 -12.37 2.00 20.69
CA THR A 19 -12.67 3.44 20.67
C THR A 19 -13.31 3.86 19.35
N ASP A 20 -13.30 2.99 18.33
CA ASP A 20 -13.80 3.28 16.98
C ASP A 20 -15.16 2.57 16.72
N LYS A 21 -16.23 3.36 16.69
CA LYS A 21 -17.59 2.88 16.40
C LYS A 21 -17.76 2.41 14.95
N LYS A 22 -17.06 3.02 13.98
CA LYS A 22 -17.13 2.64 12.56
C LYS A 22 -16.59 1.23 12.36
N LEU A 23 -15.52 0.87 13.06
CA LEU A 23 -14.95 -0.48 13.01
C LEU A 23 -15.98 -1.57 13.34
N LEU A 24 -16.84 -1.34 14.35
CA LEU A 24 -17.90 -2.27 14.75
C LEU A 24 -18.98 -2.39 13.66
N LYS A 25 -19.49 -1.25 13.18
CA LYS A 25 -20.51 -1.20 12.12
C LYS A 25 -20.03 -1.82 10.82
N ALA A 26 -18.80 -1.52 10.40
CA ALA A 26 -18.16 -2.07 9.20
C ALA A 26 -18.08 -3.60 9.20
N HIS A 27 -18.17 -4.23 10.39
CA HIS A 27 -18.17 -5.67 10.57
C HIS A 27 -19.55 -6.25 10.91
N GLY A 28 -20.64 -5.47 10.74
CA GLY A 28 -22.01 -5.90 10.96
C GLY A 28 -22.42 -6.05 12.42
N ILE A 29 -21.67 -5.44 13.35
CA ILE A 29 -21.98 -5.47 14.78
C ILE A 29 -22.91 -4.30 15.09
N ASN A 30 -24.19 -4.60 15.30
CA ASN A 30 -25.24 -3.60 15.50
C ASN A 30 -25.58 -3.35 16.98
N ASP A 31 -25.35 -4.34 17.85
CA ASP A 31 -25.57 -4.23 19.30
C ASP A 31 -24.38 -3.52 19.95
N ILE A 32 -24.31 -2.20 19.77
CA ILE A 32 -23.22 -1.35 20.28
C ILE A 32 -23.67 -0.68 21.57
N TYR A 33 -22.99 -1.02 22.67
CA TYR A 33 -23.14 -0.32 23.95
C TYR A 33 -22.03 0.74 24.08
N HIS A 34 -22.41 2.00 24.26
CA HIS A 34 -21.46 3.07 24.57
C HIS A 34 -21.20 3.06 26.07
N VAL A 35 -19.92 2.89 26.47
CA VAL A 35 -19.54 2.95 27.88
C VAL A 35 -19.59 4.41 28.31
N GLU A 36 -20.52 4.74 29.20
CA GLU A 36 -20.63 6.07 29.79
C GLU A 36 -19.58 6.24 30.89
N PHE A 37 -19.16 7.50 31.13
CA PHE A 37 -18.30 7.80 32.26
C PHE A 37 -19.05 7.52 33.58
N PRO A 38 -18.33 7.06 34.63
CA PRO A 38 -18.92 6.91 35.95
C PRO A 38 -19.48 8.25 36.41
N CYS A 39 -20.64 8.24 37.06
CA CYS A 39 -21.16 9.46 37.68
C CYS A 39 -20.23 9.90 38.84
N SER A 40 -20.30 11.16 39.29
CA SER A 40 -19.34 11.68 40.27
C SER A 40 -19.24 10.85 41.57
N SER A 41 -20.32 10.19 41.99
CA SER A 41 -20.28 9.26 43.14
C SER A 41 -19.53 7.96 42.84
N GLU A 42 -19.69 7.40 41.64
CA GLU A 42 -18.97 6.20 41.19
C GLU A 42 -17.50 6.50 40.92
N ALA A 43 -17.20 7.69 40.36
CA ALA A 43 -15.83 8.14 40.14
C ALA A 43 -15.07 8.32 41.46
N LEU A 44 -15.73 8.91 42.46
CA LEU A 44 -15.20 8.99 43.82
C LEU A 44 -14.97 7.60 44.42
N GLU A 45 -15.91 6.67 44.23
CA GLU A 45 -15.78 5.28 44.72
C GLU A 45 -14.58 4.57 44.06
N ILE A 46 -14.41 4.68 42.73
CA ILE A 46 -13.29 4.09 41.98
C ILE A 46 -11.95 4.65 42.46
N PHE A 47 -11.88 5.97 42.67
CA PHE A 47 -10.71 6.63 43.23
C PHE A 47 -10.41 6.13 44.64
N CYS A 48 -11.41 6.09 45.53
CA CYS A 48 -11.25 5.67 46.91
C CYS A 48 -10.82 4.21 47.03
N LEU A 49 -11.34 3.32 46.18
CA LEU A 49 -10.91 1.93 46.12
C LEU A 49 -9.42 1.81 45.78
N SER A 50 -8.90 2.71 44.94
CA SER A 50 -7.49 2.71 44.53
C SER A 50 -6.57 3.41 45.53
N ALA A 51 -7.06 4.47 46.19
CA ALA A 51 -6.30 5.29 47.13
C ALA A 51 -6.32 4.78 48.58
N PHE A 52 -7.42 4.15 49.01
CA PHE A 52 -7.71 3.81 50.41
C PHE A 52 -8.12 2.35 50.64
N ASP A 53 -8.27 1.53 49.58
CA ASP A 53 -8.86 0.17 49.63
C ASP A 53 -10.28 0.10 50.22
N GLN A 54 -11.03 1.20 50.14
CA GLN A 54 -12.42 1.26 50.63
C GLN A 54 -13.25 2.19 49.75
N LYS A 55 -14.58 2.09 49.86
CA LYS A 55 -15.52 2.79 48.97
C LYS A 55 -15.68 4.29 49.26
N SER A 56 -15.13 4.79 50.37
CA SER A 56 -15.25 6.18 50.80
C SER A 56 -13.90 6.73 51.26
N PRO A 57 -13.67 8.05 51.19
CA PRO A 57 -12.44 8.66 51.69
C PRO A 57 -12.29 8.50 53.22
N TYR A 58 -11.05 8.57 53.72
CA TYR A 58 -10.81 8.74 55.16
C TYR A 58 -11.26 10.13 55.62
N VAL A 59 -11.60 10.26 56.90
CA VAL A 59 -11.96 11.54 57.52
C VAL A 59 -10.80 12.52 57.38
N GLY A 60 -11.03 13.69 56.77
CA GLY A 60 -10.02 14.70 56.44
C GLY A 60 -9.60 14.72 54.97
N PHE A 61 -9.89 13.67 54.20
CA PHE A 61 -9.51 13.56 52.78
C PHE A 61 -10.68 13.82 51.83
N GLU A 62 -11.87 14.19 52.31
CA GLU A 62 -13.08 14.31 51.50
C GLU A 62 -12.95 15.35 50.38
N GLU A 63 -12.49 16.56 50.71
CA GLU A 63 -12.32 17.63 49.73
C GLU A 63 -11.20 17.31 48.73
N LEU A 64 -10.08 16.75 49.21
CA LEU A 64 -8.94 16.38 48.38
C LEU A 64 -9.29 15.22 47.43
N ALA A 65 -10.04 14.23 47.90
CA ALA A 65 -10.50 13.13 47.06
C ALA A 65 -11.42 13.63 45.95
N MET A 66 -12.38 14.51 46.28
CA MET A 66 -13.24 15.16 45.28
C MET A 66 -12.44 15.99 44.27
N GLU A 67 -11.42 16.72 44.72
CA GLU A 67 -10.54 17.52 43.85
C GLU A 67 -9.72 16.64 42.90
N VAL A 68 -9.20 15.50 43.36
CA VAL A 68 -8.48 14.54 42.51
C VAL A 68 -9.43 13.84 41.52
N THR A 69 -10.64 13.48 41.95
CA THR A 69 -11.67 12.91 41.07
C THR A 69 -12.04 13.88 39.95
N GLN A 70 -12.20 15.18 40.25
CA GLN A 70 -12.43 16.22 39.26
C GLN A 70 -11.24 16.39 38.30
N LEU A 71 -10.00 16.34 38.80
CA LEU A 71 -8.80 16.40 37.96
C LEU A 71 -8.70 15.21 37.00
N ALA A 72 -9.12 14.02 37.43
CA ALA A 72 -9.15 12.83 36.61
C ALA A 72 -10.26 12.84 35.53
N GLY A 73 -11.20 13.80 35.59
CA GLY A 73 -12.28 13.96 34.61
C GLY A 73 -13.27 12.80 34.57
N ASP A 74 -13.45 12.09 35.68
CA ASP A 74 -14.22 10.85 35.78
C ASP A 74 -13.65 9.67 34.96
N LEU A 75 -12.45 9.77 34.37
CA LEU A 75 -11.81 8.66 33.65
C LEU A 75 -11.40 7.53 34.62
N PRO A 76 -11.96 6.32 34.54
CA PRO A 76 -11.66 5.23 35.48
C PRO A 76 -10.16 4.90 35.60
N LEU A 77 -9.44 4.95 34.49
CA LEU A 77 -8.00 4.76 34.47
C LEU A 77 -7.25 5.91 35.16
N GLY A 78 -7.64 7.16 34.91
CA GLY A 78 -7.07 8.32 35.60
C GLY A 78 -7.28 8.23 37.12
N LEU A 79 -8.50 7.90 37.54
CA LEU A 79 -8.88 7.75 38.95
C LEU A 79 -8.03 6.66 39.65
N SER A 80 -7.81 5.52 39.00
CA SER A 80 -6.99 4.44 39.56
C SER A 80 -5.49 4.76 39.61
N VAL A 81 -4.94 5.43 38.58
CA VAL A 81 -3.53 5.85 38.57
C VAL A 81 -3.28 6.92 39.63
N PHE A 82 -4.11 7.97 39.70
CA PHE A 82 -3.99 8.97 40.77
C PHE A 82 -4.17 8.36 42.15
N GLY A 83 -5.15 7.46 42.31
CA GLY A 83 -5.38 6.77 43.58
C GLY A 83 -4.18 5.91 44.00
N SER A 84 -3.64 5.10 43.11
CA SER A 84 -2.45 4.28 43.39
C SER A 84 -1.21 5.11 43.71
N TYR A 85 -1.02 6.25 43.04
CA TYR A 85 0.10 7.15 43.29
C TYR A 85 0.02 7.82 44.67
N LEU A 86 -1.21 8.12 45.11
CA LEU A 86 -1.50 8.80 46.38
C LEU A 86 -1.70 7.84 47.57
N ARG A 87 -1.84 6.54 47.29
CA ARG A 87 -2.04 5.50 48.30
C ARG A 87 -0.92 5.50 49.35
N GLY A 88 -1.31 5.51 50.63
CA GLY A 88 -0.39 5.47 51.77
C GLY A 88 0.38 6.76 52.06
N ARG A 89 0.07 7.87 51.35
CA ARG A 89 0.64 9.20 51.59
C ARG A 89 -0.17 10.01 52.61
N SER A 90 0.47 10.98 53.27
CA SER A 90 -0.21 11.89 54.20
C SER A 90 -1.04 12.97 53.47
N GLU A 91 -1.91 13.66 54.19
CA GLU A 91 -2.75 14.74 53.66
C GLU A 91 -1.89 15.89 53.08
N GLU A 92 -0.79 16.25 53.76
CA GLU A 92 0.16 17.27 53.29
C GLU A 92 0.85 16.86 51.98
N GLU A 93 1.12 15.57 51.81
CA GLU A 93 1.72 15.03 50.58
C GLU A 93 0.72 15.03 49.41
N TRP A 94 -0.58 14.85 49.67
CA TRP A 94 -1.63 15.00 48.67
C TRP A 94 -1.74 16.46 48.21
N VAL A 95 -1.77 17.39 49.16
CA VAL A 95 -1.77 18.84 48.89
C VAL A 95 -0.54 19.26 48.08
N ALA A 96 0.64 18.69 48.36
CA ALA A 96 1.86 18.94 47.60
C ALA A 96 1.86 18.33 46.18
N ALA A 97 1.13 17.23 45.96
CA ALA A 97 1.06 16.53 44.68
C ALA A 97 0.06 17.17 43.69
N LEU A 98 -1.06 17.70 44.19
CA LEU A 98 -2.13 18.30 43.39
C LEU A 98 -1.66 19.37 42.38
N PRO A 99 -0.79 20.34 42.75
CA PRO A 99 -0.24 21.31 41.80
C PRO A 99 0.59 20.69 40.67
N ARG A 100 1.19 19.50 40.89
CA ARG A 100 1.96 18.80 39.86
C ARG A 100 1.04 18.12 38.85
N PHE A 101 -0.03 17.46 39.32
CA PHE A 101 -1.03 16.84 38.46
C PHE A 101 -1.74 17.85 37.56
N ARG A 102 -2.01 19.06 38.07
CA ARG A 102 -2.54 20.18 37.28
C ARG A 102 -1.61 20.65 36.16
N LYS A 103 -0.29 20.49 36.32
CA LYS A 103 0.72 21.03 35.39
C LYS A 103 1.20 20.01 34.35
N SER A 104 1.19 18.72 34.69
CA SER A 104 1.70 17.67 33.82
C SER A 104 0.93 16.38 34.01
N LEU A 105 0.65 15.69 32.90
CA LEU A 105 0.12 14.34 32.92
C LEU A 105 1.15 13.39 33.54
N VAL A 106 0.66 12.43 34.31
CA VAL A 106 1.46 11.32 34.82
C VAL A 106 1.90 10.45 33.62
N PRO A 107 3.17 9.99 33.54
CA PRO A 107 3.69 9.31 32.35
C PRO A 107 2.85 8.11 31.85
N GLU A 108 2.28 7.31 32.75
CA GLU A 108 1.45 6.16 32.39
C GLU A 108 0.16 6.57 31.67
N ILE A 109 -0.51 7.64 32.12
CA ILE A 109 -1.72 8.17 31.47
C ILE A 109 -1.35 8.78 30.11
N LYS A 110 -0.21 9.46 30.05
CA LYS A 110 0.27 10.14 28.85
C LYS A 110 0.53 9.17 27.70
N GLU A 111 1.25 8.08 27.93
CA GLU A 111 1.51 7.10 26.87
C GLU A 111 0.23 6.45 26.33
N ILE A 112 -0.75 6.19 27.21
CA ILE A 112 -2.01 5.57 26.81
C ILE A 112 -2.85 6.52 25.95
N LEU A 113 -3.04 7.77 26.39
CA LEU A 113 -3.83 8.75 25.63
C LEU A 113 -3.13 9.19 24.33
N ARG A 114 -1.80 9.12 24.28
CA ARG A 114 -1.02 9.47 23.08
C ARG A 114 -1.24 8.49 21.93
N CYS A 115 -1.53 7.22 22.20
CA CYS A 115 -1.79 6.22 21.16
C CYS A 115 -2.93 6.61 20.21
N ASP A 116 -4.06 7.09 20.75
CA ASP A 116 -5.21 7.48 19.93
C ASP A 116 -4.94 8.77 19.12
N TYR A 117 -4.18 9.70 19.70
CA TYR A 117 -3.71 10.90 19.00
C TYR A 117 -2.76 10.56 17.85
N GLU A 118 -1.80 9.64 18.07
CA GLU A 118 -0.83 9.24 17.04
C GLU A 118 -1.47 8.49 15.86
N ALA A 119 -2.62 7.86 16.08
CA ALA A 119 -3.41 7.18 15.05
C ALA A 119 -4.26 8.13 14.19
N LEU A 120 -4.32 9.43 14.51
CA LEU A 120 -5.00 10.44 13.71
C LEU A 120 -4.15 10.84 12.51
N TRP A 121 -4.81 11.20 11.39
CA TRP A 121 -4.10 11.85 10.29
C TRP A 121 -3.66 13.26 10.71
N ASP A 122 -2.61 13.75 10.09
CA ASP A 122 -1.98 15.03 10.43
C ASP A 122 -2.93 16.23 10.50
N LYS A 123 -3.95 16.29 9.64
CA LYS A 123 -4.98 17.34 9.67
C LYS A 123 -5.93 17.20 10.86
N ASP A 124 -6.26 15.97 11.25
CA ASP A 124 -7.13 15.70 12.40
C ASP A 124 -6.35 15.89 13.71
N LYS A 125 -5.04 15.60 13.74
CA LYS A 125 -4.13 15.98 14.83
C LYS A 125 -4.12 17.49 15.04
N TYR A 126 -4.01 18.27 13.97
CA TYR A 126 -4.06 19.73 14.02
C TYR A 126 -5.40 20.24 14.58
N LEU A 127 -6.52 19.67 14.10
CA LEU A 127 -7.86 19.98 14.60
C LEU A 127 -8.01 19.63 16.09
N PHE A 128 -7.54 18.45 16.50
CA PHE A 128 -7.53 18.02 17.90
C PHE A 128 -6.79 19.02 18.79
N LEU A 129 -5.60 19.48 18.37
CA LEU A 129 -4.82 20.46 19.14
C LEU A 129 -5.51 21.83 19.22
N HIS A 130 -6.17 22.28 18.14
CA HIS A 130 -6.97 23.52 18.15
C HIS A 130 -8.14 23.44 19.12
N ILE A 131 -8.85 22.31 19.14
CA ILE A 131 -9.94 22.08 20.09
C ILE A 131 -9.40 22.08 21.52
N ALA A 132 -8.32 21.31 21.78
CA ALA A 132 -7.69 21.23 23.09
C ALA A 132 -7.21 22.61 23.60
N CYS A 133 -6.65 23.45 22.74
CA CYS A 133 -6.08 24.72 23.16
C CYS A 133 -7.10 25.86 23.28
N PHE A 134 -8.12 25.90 22.39
CA PHE A 134 -8.92 27.11 22.19
C PHE A 134 -10.43 26.89 22.14
N PHE A 135 -10.89 25.75 21.64
CA PHE A 135 -12.31 25.55 21.31
C PHE A 135 -13.03 24.56 22.24
N ASN A 136 -12.36 24.02 23.25
CA ASN A 136 -13.05 23.24 24.29
C ASN A 136 -14.08 24.13 25.02
N GLY A 137 -15.32 23.66 25.11
CA GLY A 137 -16.46 24.40 25.66
C GLY A 137 -17.05 25.48 24.74
N LYS A 138 -16.55 25.65 23.51
CA LYS A 138 -17.05 26.65 22.53
C LYS A 138 -17.99 26.01 21.50
N LYS A 139 -18.89 26.82 20.92
CA LYS A 139 -19.82 26.36 19.87
C LYS A 139 -19.06 25.87 18.63
N THR A 140 -19.52 24.79 18.02
CA THR A 140 -18.93 24.23 16.79
C THR A 140 -18.83 25.25 15.66
N THR A 141 -19.80 26.16 15.58
CA THR A 141 -19.85 27.24 14.59
C THR A 141 -18.68 28.22 14.71
N ASN A 142 -18.12 28.42 15.91
CA ASN A 142 -16.96 29.30 16.12
C ASN A 142 -15.68 28.65 15.57
N LEU A 143 -15.53 27.34 15.75
CA LEU A 143 -14.41 26.59 15.18
C LEU A 143 -14.47 26.57 13.65
N ILE A 144 -15.66 26.32 13.09
CA ILE A 144 -15.88 26.29 11.63
C ILE A 144 -15.60 27.69 11.02
N LYS A 145 -16.00 28.77 11.69
CA LYS A 145 -15.68 30.14 11.26
C LYS A 145 -14.17 30.43 11.33
N HIS A 146 -13.49 29.97 12.38
CA HIS A 146 -12.07 30.24 12.58
C HIS A 146 -11.17 29.43 11.64
N LEU A 147 -11.58 28.20 11.31
CA LEU A 147 -10.85 27.30 10.44
C LEU A 147 -11.56 27.14 9.08
N SER A 148 -12.05 28.25 8.50
CA SER A 148 -12.84 28.26 7.25
C SER A 148 -12.12 27.64 6.04
N ASN A 149 -10.80 27.49 6.11
CA ASN A 149 -9.95 26.96 5.04
C ASN A 149 -9.69 25.44 5.16
N LEU A 150 -10.21 24.79 6.20
CA LEU A 150 -10.09 23.34 6.45
C LEU A 150 -11.46 22.67 6.38
N ASP A 151 -11.49 21.39 5.99
CA ASP A 151 -12.70 20.55 6.09
C ASP A 151 -12.92 20.13 7.55
N VAL A 152 -13.34 21.10 8.36
CA VAL A 152 -13.54 20.99 9.81
C VAL A 152 -14.67 20.01 10.12
N THR A 153 -15.70 19.96 9.28
CA THR A 153 -16.90 19.16 9.51
C THR A 153 -16.59 17.67 9.53
N HIS A 154 -15.83 17.19 8.54
CA HIS A 154 -15.40 15.78 8.48
C HIS A 154 -14.39 15.46 9.60
N GLY A 155 -13.44 16.35 9.87
CA GLY A 155 -12.49 16.17 10.97
C GLY A 155 -13.17 16.07 12.34
N LEU A 156 -14.22 16.87 12.59
CA LEU A 156 -15.03 16.78 13.80
C LEU A 156 -15.80 15.46 13.90
N GLN A 157 -16.31 14.96 12.78
CA GLN A 157 -16.94 13.65 12.73
C GLN A 157 -15.94 12.54 13.12
N ILE A 158 -14.73 12.55 12.56
CA ILE A 158 -13.66 11.58 12.89
C ILE A 158 -13.31 11.62 14.39
N LEU A 159 -13.07 12.82 14.93
CA LEU A 159 -12.72 12.97 16.35
C LEU A 159 -13.86 12.52 17.28
N THR A 160 -15.11 12.75 16.87
CA THR A 160 -16.30 12.29 17.62
C THR A 160 -16.45 10.77 17.54
N GLU A 161 -16.21 10.18 16.36
CA GLU A 161 -16.31 8.74 16.13
C GLU A 161 -15.22 7.92 16.83
N LYS A 162 -14.04 8.52 17.03
CA LYS A 162 -12.94 7.99 17.86
C LYS A 162 -13.11 8.31 19.35
N SER A 163 -14.23 8.90 19.75
CA SER A 163 -14.53 9.31 21.14
C SER A 163 -13.49 10.25 21.75
N LEU A 164 -12.77 11.03 20.94
CA LEU A 164 -11.79 12.02 21.40
C LEU A 164 -12.45 13.35 21.80
N ILE A 165 -13.60 13.64 21.20
CA ILE A 165 -14.47 14.78 21.53
C ILE A 165 -15.92 14.33 21.52
N SER A 166 -16.79 15.13 22.11
CA SER A 166 -18.25 15.03 21.94
C SER A 166 -18.84 16.42 21.75
N THR A 167 -20.13 16.48 21.41
CA THR A 167 -20.87 17.74 21.29
C THR A 167 -22.03 17.72 22.27
N ASP A 168 -22.15 18.77 23.09
CA ASP A 168 -23.26 18.89 24.03
C ASP A 168 -24.57 19.29 23.34
N LYS A 169 -25.65 19.41 24.12
CA LYS A 169 -27.00 19.76 23.62
C LYS A 169 -27.07 21.16 23.00
N ASP A 170 -26.13 22.05 23.32
CA ASP A 170 -26.05 23.41 22.81
C ASP A 170 -25.04 23.54 21.65
N ALA A 171 -24.64 22.41 21.08
CA ALA A 171 -23.63 22.30 20.03
C ALA A 171 -22.27 22.90 20.44
N ARG A 172 -21.84 22.70 21.69
CA ARG A 172 -20.49 23.04 22.15
C ARG A 172 -19.60 21.82 22.12
N LEU A 173 -18.36 22.02 21.70
CA LEU A 173 -17.33 20.98 21.68
C LEU A 173 -16.91 20.66 23.11
N VAL A 174 -16.90 19.38 23.45
CA VAL A 174 -16.50 18.88 24.75
C VAL A 174 -15.36 17.89 24.56
N MET A 175 -14.18 18.27 25.03
CA MET A 175 -13.00 17.42 25.12
C MET A 175 -12.72 17.10 26.59
N HIS A 176 -12.40 15.83 26.86
CA HIS A 176 -12.07 15.37 28.21
C HIS A 176 -10.84 16.11 28.77
N SER A 177 -10.84 16.43 30.07
CA SER A 177 -9.79 17.25 30.71
C SER A 177 -8.37 16.69 30.51
N LEU A 178 -8.18 15.37 30.61
CA LEU A 178 -6.89 14.72 30.37
C LEU A 178 -6.48 14.74 28.88
N LEU A 179 -7.42 14.68 27.93
CA LEU A 179 -7.14 14.83 26.49
C LEU A 179 -6.81 16.28 26.15
N GLU A 180 -7.50 17.23 26.77
CA GLU A 180 -7.21 18.66 26.67
C GLU A 180 -5.80 18.97 27.21
N GLN A 181 -5.44 18.41 28.37
CA GLN A 181 -4.11 18.56 28.96
C GLN A 181 -3.02 17.92 28.08
N LEU A 182 -3.28 16.74 27.50
CA LEU A 182 -2.39 16.11 26.53
C LEU A 182 -2.18 17.00 25.31
N GLY A 183 -3.28 17.50 24.72
CA GLY A 183 -3.22 18.39 23.56
C GLY A 183 -2.43 19.66 23.84
N LYS A 184 -2.65 20.29 25.00
CA LYS A 184 -1.87 21.48 25.43
C LYS A 184 -0.39 21.16 25.64
N GLU A 185 -0.05 20.01 26.23
CA GLU A 185 1.34 19.58 26.39
C GLU A 185 2.04 19.32 25.04
N ILE A 186 1.35 18.64 24.12
CA ILE A 186 1.86 18.35 22.76
C ILE A 186 2.08 19.65 22.01
N ALA A 187 1.07 20.54 21.97
CA ALA A 187 1.19 21.86 21.35
C ALA A 187 2.38 22.65 21.91
N HIS A 188 2.58 22.64 23.23
CA HIS A 188 3.65 23.39 23.87
C HIS A 188 5.07 22.81 23.67
N LYS A 189 5.19 21.52 23.38
CA LYS A 189 6.48 20.84 23.20
C LYS A 189 6.87 20.66 21.74
N GLU A 190 5.92 20.32 20.88
CA GLU A 190 6.18 19.89 19.51
C GLU A 190 5.96 21.03 18.49
N TYR A 191 5.17 22.05 18.83
CA TYR A 191 4.83 23.14 17.92
C TYR A 191 5.41 24.47 18.39
N ARG A 192 6.73 24.62 18.24
CA ARG A 192 7.46 25.87 18.53
C ARG A 192 8.02 26.50 17.25
N ASP A 193 7.94 27.83 17.17
CA ASP A 193 8.64 28.60 16.14
C ASP A 193 10.16 28.61 16.37
N GLU A 194 10.91 29.17 15.42
CA GLU A 194 12.38 29.29 15.47
C GLU A 194 12.90 30.12 16.67
N TYR A 195 12.02 30.83 17.39
CA TYR A 195 12.30 31.59 18.60
C TYR A 195 11.82 30.89 19.88
N GLY A 196 11.37 29.63 19.77
CA GLY A 196 10.91 28.81 20.89
C GLY A 196 9.51 29.17 21.42
N ARG A 197 8.73 29.96 20.68
CA ARG A 197 7.34 30.35 21.04
C ARG A 197 6.35 29.33 20.50
N CYS A 198 5.33 29.00 21.29
CA CYS A 198 4.27 28.07 20.88
C CYS A 198 3.51 28.65 19.67
N LEU A 199 3.31 27.86 18.61
CA LEU A 199 2.53 28.26 17.42
C LEU A 199 1.04 28.42 17.71
N PHE A 200 0.56 27.86 18.83
CA PHE A 200 -0.80 28.00 19.34
C PHE A 200 -0.90 29.16 20.34
N VAL A 201 -0.86 30.40 19.86
CA VAL A 201 -1.12 31.61 20.67
C VAL A 201 -2.07 32.55 19.91
N VAL A 202 -3.24 32.84 20.47
CA VAL A 202 -4.19 33.84 19.94
C VAL A 202 -4.47 34.89 21.01
N ASP A 203 -4.46 36.17 20.61
CA ASP A 203 -4.81 37.31 21.45
C ASP A 203 -6.33 37.25 21.78
N ALA A 204 -6.69 37.32 23.06
CA ALA A 204 -8.03 37.02 23.57
C ALA A 204 -9.16 37.95 23.08
N ARG A 205 -8.86 38.89 22.17
CA ARG A 205 -9.79 39.89 21.63
C ARG A 205 -10.57 39.40 20.40
N GLU A 206 -10.18 38.31 19.76
CA GLU A 206 -10.86 37.79 18.55
C GLU A 206 -11.91 36.70 18.82
N LEU A 207 -12.00 36.17 20.05
CA LEU A 207 -12.90 35.06 20.43
C LEU A 207 -14.24 35.52 21.03
N GLY A 208 -14.70 36.73 20.71
CA GLY A 208 -15.88 37.36 21.32
C GLY A 208 -17.16 36.53 21.25
N ASP A 209 -17.66 36.10 22.42
CA ASP A 209 -18.99 35.54 22.60
C ASP A 209 -20.03 36.67 22.49
N VAL A 210 -20.82 36.68 21.41
CA VAL A 210 -22.01 37.53 21.32
C VAL A 210 -23.11 36.88 22.17
N HIS A 211 -23.45 37.55 23.26
CA HIS A 211 -24.69 37.32 24.00
C HIS A 211 -25.89 37.59 23.10
N ASP A 212 -26.85 36.66 23.06
CA ASP A 212 -28.26 37.01 22.86
C ASP A 212 -29.16 35.98 23.56
N ASN A 213 -30.03 36.51 24.42
CA ASN A 213 -31.22 35.87 24.98
C ASN A 213 -32.38 36.12 24.01
N ASP A 214 -33.20 35.10 23.68
CA ASP A 214 -34.64 35.07 23.97
C ASP A 214 -35.40 33.92 23.26
N ALA A 215 -36.19 33.23 24.09
CA ALA A 215 -37.54 32.67 23.89
C ALA A 215 -37.91 31.60 22.82
N ILE A 216 -38.17 30.38 23.33
CA ILE A 216 -39.41 29.57 23.28
C ILE A 216 -40.08 29.27 21.91
N SER A 217 -40.17 27.98 21.53
CA SER A 217 -41.46 27.23 21.56
C SER A 217 -41.33 25.74 21.19
N ASP A 218 -42.11 24.92 21.92
CA ASP A 218 -42.36 23.49 21.90
C ASP A 218 -42.52 22.78 20.53
N SER A 219 -42.11 21.51 20.46
CA SER A 219 -43.04 20.36 20.50
C SER A 219 -42.33 19.00 20.35
N ILE A 220 -42.49 18.17 21.38
CA ILE A 220 -42.12 16.76 21.42
C ILE A 220 -43.36 15.95 21.06
N GLU A 221 -43.29 15.10 20.04
CA GLU A 221 -44.15 13.91 19.94
C GLU A 221 -43.31 12.64 19.84
N ARG A 222 -43.78 11.62 20.58
CA ARG A 222 -43.14 10.33 20.83
C ARG A 222 -44.05 9.22 20.29
N ARG A 223 -43.41 8.17 19.75
CA ARG A 223 -43.78 6.72 19.66
C ARG A 223 -44.62 6.26 18.45
N PRO A 224 -44.69 4.94 18.14
CA PRO A 224 -43.78 3.80 18.44
C PRO A 224 -43.48 2.84 17.24
N TYR A 225 -42.58 1.88 17.50
CA TYR A 225 -42.28 0.65 16.76
C TYR A 225 -43.45 -0.07 16.06
N LYS A 226 -43.16 -0.68 14.89
CA LYS A 226 -43.73 -1.96 14.46
C LYS A 226 -42.76 -2.72 13.56
N GLY A 227 -42.36 -3.92 14.00
CA GLY A 227 -41.55 -4.84 13.21
C GLY A 227 -42.34 -5.58 12.14
N ILE A 228 -41.62 -6.09 11.13
CA ILE A 228 -42.08 -7.13 10.21
C ILE A 228 -40.94 -8.15 10.04
N ILE A 229 -41.34 -9.41 10.11
CA ILE A 229 -40.58 -10.67 10.03
C ILE A 229 -40.57 -11.16 8.57
N ASP A 230 -39.37 -11.57 8.08
CA ASP A 230 -39.00 -12.58 7.05
C ASP A 230 -39.72 -12.61 5.67
N PRO A 231 -39.23 -13.31 4.61
CA PRO A 231 -38.21 -14.38 4.57
C PRO A 231 -37.15 -14.24 3.46
N PHE A 232 -36.08 -15.05 3.46
CA PHE A 232 -35.85 -16.01 2.35
C PHE A 232 -34.71 -17.00 2.60
N LYS A 233 -35.06 -18.24 2.27
CA LYS A 233 -34.33 -19.51 2.38
C LYS A 233 -32.94 -19.52 1.75
N SER A 234 -32.03 -20.04 2.57
CA SER A 234 -30.94 -20.97 2.26
C SER A 234 -30.90 -21.56 0.84
N LEU A 235 -29.81 -21.28 0.14
CA LEU A 235 -29.17 -22.24 -0.77
C LEU A 235 -28.05 -22.93 0.03
N SER A 236 -28.18 -24.24 0.18
CA SER A 236 -27.28 -25.14 0.89
C SER A 236 -25.90 -25.24 0.21
N PRO A 237 -24.79 -25.06 0.94
CA PRO A 237 -23.59 -25.81 0.68
C PRO A 237 -23.65 -27.17 1.42
N PHE A 238 -22.97 -28.16 0.85
CA PHE A 238 -22.71 -29.53 1.32
C PHE A 238 -22.73 -29.74 2.85
N PRO A 239 -23.13 -30.94 3.34
CA PRO A 239 -23.38 -31.20 4.76
C PRO A 239 -22.13 -30.91 5.61
N SER A 240 -22.09 -29.73 6.23
CA SER A 240 -21.16 -29.40 7.30
C SER A 240 -21.80 -29.80 8.63
N CYS A 241 -21.50 -30.99 9.12
CA CYS A 241 -21.64 -31.24 10.55
C CYS A 241 -20.77 -32.43 10.96
N CYS A 242 -19.50 -32.18 11.24
CA CYS A 242 -18.73 -33.06 12.09
C CYS A 242 -18.43 -32.28 13.37
N SER A 243 -19.07 -32.65 14.48
CA SER A 243 -18.91 -32.00 15.79
C SER A 243 -17.56 -32.33 16.47
N HIS A 244 -16.79 -33.27 15.91
CA HIS A 244 -15.55 -33.78 16.50
C HIS A 244 -14.44 -33.85 15.45
N GLN A 245 -13.21 -33.46 15.83
CA GLN A 245 -12.03 -33.51 14.97
C GLN A 245 -11.28 -34.84 15.10
N VAL A 246 -11.30 -35.43 16.30
CA VAL A 246 -10.58 -36.65 16.65
C VAL A 246 -11.52 -37.69 17.22
N PHE A 247 -11.41 -38.94 16.76
CA PHE A 247 -12.07 -40.11 17.36
C PHE A 247 -11.06 -41.00 18.09
N PRO A 248 -11.16 -41.18 19.42
CA PRO A 248 -10.35 -42.13 20.16
C PRO A 248 -11.05 -43.49 20.21
N SER A 249 -10.41 -44.55 19.71
CA SER A 249 -10.82 -45.94 19.96
C SER A 249 -9.95 -46.53 21.05
N PHE A 250 -10.57 -47.07 22.10
CA PHE A 250 -9.85 -47.55 23.29
C PHE A 250 -10.65 -48.57 24.09
N CYS A 251 -9.94 -49.37 24.91
CA CYS A 251 -10.59 -50.23 25.89
C CYS A 251 -10.99 -49.43 27.14
N GLY A 252 -12.29 -49.28 27.38
CA GLY A 252 -12.80 -48.49 28.50
C GLY A 252 -12.35 -48.97 29.88
N ALA A 253 -12.11 -50.27 30.07
CA ALA A 253 -11.68 -50.82 31.35
C ALA A 253 -10.23 -50.45 31.71
N ASP A 254 -9.38 -50.24 30.70
CA ASP A 254 -7.93 -50.11 30.89
C ASP A 254 -7.50 -48.64 30.99
N VAL A 255 -7.93 -47.79 30.06
CA VAL A 255 -7.32 -46.45 29.89
C VAL A 255 -8.24 -45.29 30.25
N ARG A 256 -9.56 -45.52 30.43
CA ARG A 256 -10.56 -44.45 30.55
C ARG A 256 -10.28 -43.49 31.72
N LYS A 257 -10.02 -44.02 32.92
CA LYS A 257 -9.86 -43.22 34.15
C LYS A 257 -8.45 -42.64 34.35
N ALA A 258 -7.45 -43.16 33.64
CA ALA A 258 -6.05 -42.75 33.79
C ALA A 258 -5.57 -42.05 32.51
N PHE A 259 -4.87 -42.79 31.65
CA PHE A 259 -4.22 -42.28 30.44
C PHE A 259 -5.12 -41.42 29.55
N LEU A 260 -6.34 -41.89 29.22
CA LEU A 260 -7.26 -41.17 28.34
C LEU A 260 -7.71 -39.83 28.95
N THR A 261 -7.93 -39.76 30.26
CA THR A 261 -8.36 -38.51 30.92
C THR A 261 -7.29 -37.42 30.83
N HIS A 262 -6.01 -37.80 30.99
CA HIS A 262 -4.89 -36.87 30.82
C HIS A 262 -4.71 -36.45 29.35
N MET A 263 -4.88 -37.38 28.42
CA MET A 263 -4.81 -37.08 26.98
C MET A 263 -5.95 -36.15 26.54
N LEU A 264 -7.18 -36.37 27.01
CA LEU A 264 -8.32 -35.48 26.75
C LEU A 264 -8.11 -34.08 27.35
N LYS A 265 -7.48 -33.98 28.53
CA LYS A 265 -7.10 -32.69 29.12
C LYS A 265 -6.11 -31.95 28.22
N GLU A 266 -5.07 -32.63 27.74
CA GLU A 266 -4.06 -32.03 26.88
C GLU A 266 -4.64 -31.61 25.51
N PHE A 267 -5.52 -32.42 24.92
CA PHE A 267 -6.24 -32.05 23.71
C PHE A 267 -7.12 -30.81 23.91
N ARG A 268 -7.82 -30.69 25.05
CA ARG A 268 -8.59 -29.49 25.38
C ARG A 268 -7.69 -28.26 25.53
N ILE A 269 -6.53 -28.39 26.16
CA ILE A 269 -5.54 -27.31 26.28
C ILE A 269 -5.06 -26.84 24.89
N LYS A 270 -4.88 -27.78 23.95
CA LYS A 270 -4.48 -27.47 22.57
C LYS A 270 -5.66 -27.17 21.62
N GLY A 271 -6.88 -27.00 22.15
CA GLY A 271 -8.06 -26.61 21.36
C GLY A 271 -8.59 -27.68 20.40
N ILE A 272 -8.28 -28.96 20.66
CA ILE A 272 -8.68 -30.09 19.83
C ILE A 272 -10.01 -30.66 20.35
N THR A 273 -11.03 -30.73 19.48
CA THR A 273 -12.32 -31.36 19.82
C THR A 273 -12.30 -32.86 19.56
N VAL A 274 -12.47 -33.64 20.64
CA VAL A 274 -12.42 -35.10 20.61
C VAL A 274 -13.83 -35.65 20.86
N PHE A 275 -14.21 -36.72 20.15
CA PHE A 275 -15.44 -37.46 20.46
C PHE A 275 -15.33 -38.13 21.84
N ILE A 276 -16.31 -37.90 22.69
CA ILE A 276 -16.44 -38.53 24.00
C ILE A 276 -17.74 -39.32 24.02
N ASP A 277 -17.63 -40.63 24.14
CA ASP A 277 -18.77 -41.57 24.15
C ASP A 277 -19.79 -41.30 25.27
N ASN A 278 -19.36 -40.70 26.39
CA ASN A 278 -20.24 -40.28 27.48
C ASN A 278 -21.21 -39.13 27.12
N ASP A 279 -20.95 -38.39 26.05
CA ASP A 279 -21.76 -37.23 25.62
C ASP A 279 -22.89 -37.61 24.65
N ILE A 280 -23.03 -38.90 24.31
CA ILE A 280 -24.17 -39.43 23.55
C ILE A 280 -25.48 -39.16 24.30
N LYS A 281 -26.46 -38.54 23.62
CA LYS A 281 -27.74 -38.19 24.26
C LYS A 281 -28.45 -39.45 24.77
N LYS A 282 -28.91 -39.39 26.03
CA LYS A 282 -29.66 -40.47 26.71
C LYS A 282 -31.06 -40.68 26.10
N SER A 283 -31.10 -41.20 24.88
CA SER A 283 -32.29 -41.64 24.14
C SER A 283 -31.96 -42.25 22.76
N MET A 284 -30.70 -42.19 22.31
CA MET A 284 -30.24 -42.70 21.02
C MET A 284 -29.56 -44.07 21.11
N THR A 285 -29.61 -44.83 20.02
CA THR A 285 -28.90 -46.10 19.88
C THR A 285 -27.40 -45.82 19.66
N ILE A 286 -26.56 -46.36 20.54
CA ILE A 286 -25.10 -46.05 20.59
C ILE A 286 -24.38 -46.40 19.27
N GLY A 287 -24.78 -47.47 18.57
CA GLY A 287 -24.08 -47.95 17.36
C GLY A 287 -24.04 -46.96 16.19
N PRO A 288 -25.19 -46.54 15.63
CA PRO A 288 -25.24 -45.62 14.49
C PRO A 288 -24.52 -44.28 14.72
N GLU A 289 -24.64 -43.71 15.92
CA GLU A 289 -24.03 -42.42 16.27
C GLU A 289 -22.50 -42.53 16.37
N LEU A 290 -22.01 -43.68 16.83
CA LEU A 290 -20.58 -43.98 16.92
C LEU A 290 -19.98 -44.24 15.52
N GLU A 291 -20.73 -44.90 14.62
CA GLU A 291 -20.32 -45.02 13.21
C GLU A 291 -20.23 -43.66 12.50
N GLU A 292 -21.21 -42.78 12.73
CA GLU A 292 -21.18 -41.41 12.19
C GLU A 292 -20.01 -40.61 12.76
N ALA A 293 -19.70 -40.76 14.06
CA ALA A 293 -18.55 -40.11 14.69
C ALA A 293 -17.22 -40.59 14.10
N ILE A 294 -17.06 -41.89 13.82
CA ILE A 294 -15.86 -42.45 13.17
C ILE A 294 -15.71 -41.88 11.76
N LYS A 295 -16.77 -41.97 10.94
CA LYS A 295 -16.76 -41.48 9.55
C LYS A 295 -16.57 -39.96 9.46
N GLY A 296 -17.07 -39.21 10.45
CA GLY A 296 -16.97 -37.76 10.52
C GLY A 296 -15.67 -37.22 11.12
N SER A 297 -14.83 -38.06 11.71
CA SER A 297 -13.59 -37.60 12.35
C SER A 297 -12.43 -37.51 11.36
N ARG A 298 -11.59 -36.47 11.49
CA ARG A 298 -10.43 -36.28 10.59
C ARG A 298 -9.23 -37.14 10.98
N VAL A 299 -9.07 -37.36 12.29
CA VAL A 299 -8.03 -38.21 12.86
C VAL A 299 -8.69 -39.27 13.75
N SER A 300 -8.28 -40.52 13.59
CA SER A 300 -8.62 -41.61 14.52
C SER A 300 -7.38 -42.03 15.31
N ILE A 301 -7.47 -42.04 16.64
CA ILE A 301 -6.41 -42.49 17.54
C ILE A 301 -6.82 -43.84 18.11
N VAL A 302 -6.03 -44.88 17.80
CA VAL A 302 -6.27 -46.24 18.28
C VAL A 302 -5.32 -46.51 19.46
N ILE A 303 -5.88 -46.57 20.67
CA ILE A 303 -5.15 -46.86 21.91
C ILE A 303 -5.29 -48.35 22.21
N ILE A 304 -4.26 -49.11 21.86
CA ILE A 304 -4.24 -50.56 21.99
C ILE A 304 -3.64 -50.91 23.35
N SER A 305 -4.46 -51.47 24.23
CA SER A 305 -4.07 -51.97 25.55
C SER A 305 -4.13 -53.48 25.61
N LYS A 306 -3.60 -54.08 26.69
CA LYS A 306 -3.60 -55.54 26.91
C LYS A 306 -4.98 -56.20 26.77
N ASN A 307 -6.07 -55.51 27.14
CA ASN A 307 -7.44 -56.04 27.02
C ASN A 307 -8.25 -55.42 25.86
N TYR A 308 -7.66 -54.67 24.93
CA TYR A 308 -8.39 -54.05 23.82
C TYR A 308 -9.19 -55.07 22.99
N ALA A 309 -8.60 -56.24 22.74
CA ALA A 309 -9.25 -57.35 22.05
C ALA A 309 -10.35 -58.08 22.85
N SER A 310 -10.60 -57.71 24.12
CA SER A 310 -11.69 -58.30 24.92
C SER A 310 -13.07 -57.77 24.53
N SER A 311 -13.12 -56.62 23.84
CA SER A 311 -14.35 -55.91 23.50
C SER A 311 -14.66 -56.02 22.02
N THR A 312 -15.81 -56.61 21.68
CA THR A 312 -16.30 -56.65 20.29
C THR A 312 -16.59 -55.24 19.75
N TRP A 313 -16.88 -54.28 20.63
CA TRP A 313 -17.04 -52.87 20.23
C TRP A 313 -15.73 -52.29 19.71
N CYS A 314 -14.63 -52.42 20.47
CA CYS A 314 -13.31 -51.92 20.05
C CYS A 314 -12.86 -52.55 18.73
N LEU A 315 -13.09 -53.86 18.55
CA LEU A 315 -12.74 -54.55 17.31
C LEU A 315 -13.58 -54.10 16.10
N ASN A 316 -14.88 -53.85 16.29
CA ASN A 316 -15.75 -53.34 15.23
C ASN A 316 -15.44 -51.88 14.87
N GLU A 317 -15.15 -51.04 15.86
CA GLU A 317 -14.67 -49.67 15.65
C GLU A 317 -13.37 -49.68 14.84
N LEU A 318 -12.42 -50.55 15.21
CA LEU A 318 -11.15 -50.67 14.51
C LEU A 318 -11.34 -51.07 13.04
N VAL A 319 -12.21 -52.04 12.76
CA VAL A 319 -12.53 -52.42 11.37
C VAL A 319 -13.09 -51.22 10.60
N LEU A 320 -14.00 -50.45 11.20
CA LEU A 320 -14.57 -49.27 10.55
C LEU A 320 -13.54 -48.16 10.34
N ILE A 321 -12.65 -47.91 11.31
CA ILE A 321 -11.56 -46.94 11.21
C ILE A 321 -10.63 -47.31 10.07
N MET A 322 -10.23 -48.57 9.97
CA MET A 322 -9.35 -49.04 8.90
C MET A 322 -10.01 -48.93 7.52
N LYS A 323 -11.32 -49.20 7.44
CA LYS A 323 -12.11 -48.95 6.22
C LYS A 323 -12.15 -47.45 5.87
N CYS A 324 -12.39 -46.58 6.85
CA CYS A 324 -12.41 -45.12 6.63
C CYS A 324 -11.03 -44.56 6.24
N ARG A 325 -9.94 -45.17 6.72
CA ARG A 325 -8.58 -44.84 6.29
C ARG A 325 -8.39 -45.08 4.78
N GLU A 326 -8.86 -46.22 4.28
CA GLU A 326 -8.72 -46.60 2.88
C GLU A 326 -9.68 -45.83 1.97
N GLU A 327 -10.96 -45.72 2.35
CA GLU A 327 -12.00 -45.14 1.50
C GLU A 327 -12.10 -43.61 1.60
N LEU A 328 -11.87 -43.03 2.79
CA LEU A 328 -12.05 -41.60 3.08
C LEU A 328 -10.73 -40.86 3.33
N GLY A 329 -9.59 -41.55 3.31
CA GLY A 329 -8.28 -40.95 3.57
C GLY A 329 -8.09 -40.45 5.01
N GLN A 330 -8.86 -41.00 5.97
CA GLN A 330 -8.79 -40.61 7.38
C GLN A 330 -7.39 -40.89 7.95
N ILE A 331 -6.82 -39.94 8.72
CA ILE A 331 -5.52 -40.12 9.35
C ILE A 331 -5.68 -41.05 10.56
N VAL A 332 -4.91 -42.13 10.60
CA VAL A 332 -4.90 -43.07 11.74
C VAL A 332 -3.58 -42.97 12.49
N MET A 333 -3.64 -42.86 13.82
CA MET A 333 -2.50 -42.86 14.73
C MET A 333 -2.65 -43.97 15.75
N THR A 334 -1.55 -44.63 16.10
CA THR A 334 -1.53 -45.76 17.02
C THR A 334 -0.78 -45.41 18.31
N ILE A 335 -1.33 -45.86 19.43
CA ILE A 335 -0.69 -45.81 20.74
C ILE A 335 -0.72 -47.24 21.29
N PHE A 336 0.44 -47.87 21.38
CA PHE A 336 0.62 -49.17 22.01
C PHE A 336 0.86 -48.95 23.50
N TYR A 337 -0.20 -49.09 24.29
CA TYR A 337 -0.20 -48.82 25.72
C TYR A 337 0.03 -50.12 26.51
N GLU A 338 1.26 -50.28 27.00
CA GLU A 338 1.75 -51.49 27.68
C GLU A 338 1.56 -52.78 26.88
N VAL A 339 1.58 -52.72 25.55
CA VAL A 339 1.42 -53.90 24.69
C VAL A 339 2.44 -53.85 23.56
N GLU A 340 3.04 -55.00 23.26
CA GLU A 340 4.00 -55.11 22.16
C GLU A 340 3.26 -55.12 20.80
N PRO A 341 3.64 -54.26 19.84
CA PRO A 341 3.02 -54.22 18.50
C PRO A 341 3.07 -55.58 17.79
N THR A 342 4.10 -56.39 18.04
CA THR A 342 4.22 -57.74 17.46
C THR A 342 3.17 -58.71 17.98
N ASP A 343 2.77 -58.58 19.24
CA ASP A 343 1.73 -59.40 19.86
C ASP A 343 0.34 -59.02 19.32
N VAL A 344 0.13 -57.73 19.04
CA VAL A 344 -1.08 -57.24 18.36
C VAL A 344 -1.14 -57.76 16.92
N LYS A 345 -0.04 -57.63 16.16
CA LYS A 345 0.04 -58.03 14.75
C LYS A 345 -0.20 -59.52 14.53
N LYS A 346 0.38 -60.36 15.39
CA LYS A 346 0.30 -61.82 15.28
C LYS A 346 -0.82 -62.43 16.13
N GLN A 347 -1.52 -61.58 16.91
CA GLN A 347 -2.48 -61.98 17.96
C GLN A 347 -1.90 -63.08 18.86
N LYS A 348 -0.72 -62.81 19.45
CA LYS A 348 0.02 -63.74 20.32
C LYS A 348 0.15 -63.19 21.75
N GLY A 349 0.73 -64.00 22.63
CA GLY A 349 0.93 -63.62 24.04
C GLY A 349 -0.39 -63.44 24.80
N TYR A 350 -0.37 -62.58 25.82
CA TYR A 350 -1.55 -62.30 26.62
C TYR A 350 -2.67 -61.68 25.77
N PHE A 351 -2.34 -60.72 24.90
CA PHE A 351 -3.29 -60.08 23.99
C PHE A 351 -4.01 -61.10 23.08
N GLY A 352 -3.24 -62.03 22.50
CA GLY A 352 -3.78 -63.13 21.70
C GLY A 352 -4.74 -64.03 22.47
N SER A 353 -4.39 -64.41 23.70
CA SER A 353 -5.27 -65.24 24.55
C SER A 353 -6.60 -64.56 24.91
N VAL A 354 -6.60 -63.22 25.01
CA VAL A 354 -7.82 -62.42 25.20
C VAL A 354 -8.64 -62.38 23.91
N PHE A 355 -7.98 -62.17 22.76
CA PHE A 355 -8.64 -62.18 21.45
C PHE A 355 -9.31 -63.53 21.14
N GLU A 356 -8.64 -64.65 21.40
CA GLU A 356 -9.18 -65.99 21.19
C GLU A 356 -10.47 -66.22 21.99
N LYS A 357 -10.50 -65.78 23.25
CA LYS A 357 -11.71 -65.85 24.10
C LYS A 357 -12.87 -65.04 23.53
N THR A 358 -12.60 -63.84 22.99
CA THR A 358 -13.62 -63.00 22.35
C THR A 358 -14.17 -63.60 21.05
N CYS A 359 -13.37 -64.39 20.34
CA CYS A 359 -13.76 -65.06 19.10
C CYS A 359 -14.70 -66.24 19.33
N VAL A 360 -14.78 -66.79 20.55
CA VAL A 360 -15.64 -67.93 20.87
C VAL A 360 -17.12 -67.54 20.67
N GLY A 361 -17.80 -68.26 19.77
CA GLY A 361 -19.22 -68.02 19.45
C GLY A 361 -19.49 -66.88 18.45
N LYS A 362 -18.47 -66.42 17.71
CA LYS A 362 -18.59 -65.42 16.64
C LYS A 362 -18.50 -66.04 15.25
N SER A 363 -18.97 -65.31 14.22
CA SER A 363 -18.92 -65.78 12.84
C SER A 363 -17.47 -65.82 12.34
N VAL A 364 -17.18 -66.73 11.41
CA VAL A 364 -15.84 -66.84 10.80
C VAL A 364 -15.46 -65.54 10.07
N GLU A 365 -16.44 -64.89 9.42
CA GLU A 365 -16.24 -63.64 8.69
C GLU A 365 -15.86 -62.48 9.62
N ASP A 366 -16.50 -62.35 10.78
CA ASP A 366 -16.19 -61.27 11.73
C ASP A 366 -14.79 -61.44 12.33
N VAL A 367 -14.43 -62.67 12.69
CA VAL A 367 -13.10 -62.99 13.23
C VAL A 367 -11.99 -62.68 12.22
N GLU A 368 -12.22 -62.97 10.94
CA GLU A 368 -11.25 -62.68 9.89
C GLU A 368 -11.08 -61.17 9.66
N LYS A 369 -12.19 -60.40 9.65
CA LYS A 369 -12.13 -58.92 9.58
C LYS A 369 -11.36 -58.34 10.75
N TRP A 370 -11.57 -58.84 11.96
CA TRP A 370 -10.84 -58.37 13.14
C TRP A 370 -9.35 -58.68 13.07
N LYS A 371 -8.96 -59.87 12.61
CA LYS A 371 -7.55 -60.23 12.43
C LYS A 371 -6.86 -59.32 11.43
N GLN A 372 -7.48 -59.08 10.28
CA GLN A 372 -6.93 -58.19 9.25
C GLN A 372 -6.77 -56.76 9.77
N ALA A 373 -7.79 -56.22 10.43
CA ALA A 373 -7.71 -54.87 10.99
C ALA A 373 -6.62 -54.73 12.07
N LEU A 374 -6.45 -55.74 12.93
CA LEU A 374 -5.38 -55.79 13.94
C LEU A 374 -3.98 -55.93 13.30
N GLU A 375 -3.85 -56.69 12.22
CA GLU A 375 -2.58 -56.82 11.50
C GLU A 375 -2.19 -55.50 10.82
N GLU A 376 -3.13 -54.85 10.16
CA GLU A 376 -2.91 -53.59 9.43
C GLU A 376 -2.67 -52.41 10.37
N VAL A 377 -3.41 -52.30 11.48
CA VAL A 377 -3.18 -51.23 12.45
C VAL A 377 -1.81 -51.38 13.13
N ALA A 378 -1.34 -52.61 13.36
CA ALA A 378 -0.03 -52.86 13.96
C ALA A 378 1.15 -52.56 13.01
N LYS A 379 0.90 -52.37 11.70
CA LYS A 379 1.90 -51.91 10.72
C LYS A 379 2.07 -50.38 10.76
N ILE A 380 1.15 -49.64 11.39
CA ILE A 380 1.23 -48.20 11.52
C ILE A 380 2.22 -47.85 12.63
N GLU A 381 3.28 -47.12 12.27
CA GLU A 381 4.23 -46.58 13.24
C GLU A 381 3.52 -45.61 14.18
N GLY A 382 3.66 -45.87 15.49
CA GLY A 382 2.93 -45.18 16.54
C GLY A 382 3.76 -45.03 17.81
N PHE A 383 3.09 -44.56 18.87
CA PHE A 383 3.73 -44.33 20.16
C PHE A 383 3.69 -45.61 20.98
N ASP A 384 4.85 -46.08 21.44
CA ASP A 384 4.95 -47.22 22.36
C ASP A 384 5.23 -46.72 23.77
N SER A 385 4.30 -46.92 24.70
CA SER A 385 4.41 -46.39 26.06
C SER A 385 5.62 -46.92 26.83
N THR A 386 6.18 -48.07 26.44
CA THR A 386 7.36 -48.66 27.09
C THR A 386 8.67 -47.93 26.74
N THR A 387 8.69 -47.20 25.63
CA THR A 387 9.88 -46.46 25.15
C THR A 387 10.02 -45.06 25.76
N TRP A 388 8.97 -44.55 26.40
CA TRP A 388 8.93 -43.20 26.96
C TRP A 388 9.28 -43.17 28.45
N LYS A 389 10.03 -42.14 28.87
CA LYS A 389 10.44 -41.97 30.27
C LYS A 389 9.26 -41.70 31.22
N ASN A 390 8.21 -41.05 30.73
CA ASN A 390 6.97 -40.79 31.46
C ASN A 390 5.80 -40.57 30.48
N GLU A 391 4.58 -40.80 30.96
CA GLU A 391 3.36 -40.66 30.15
C GLU A 391 3.05 -39.21 29.78
N ALA A 392 3.40 -38.24 30.63
CA ALA A 392 3.10 -36.83 30.40
C ALA A 392 3.81 -36.32 29.13
N GLY A 393 5.10 -36.61 28.96
CA GLY A 393 5.86 -36.25 27.76
C GLY A 393 5.37 -36.97 26.50
N MET A 394 4.93 -38.22 26.63
CA MET A 394 4.30 -38.94 25.51
C MET A 394 2.98 -38.29 25.10
N ILE A 395 2.12 -37.95 26.06
CA ILE A 395 0.83 -37.29 25.81
C ILE A 395 1.04 -35.91 25.16
N GLU A 396 2.01 -35.12 25.64
CA GLU A 396 2.35 -33.82 25.03
C GLU A 396 2.81 -33.98 23.58
N SER A 397 3.66 -34.97 23.30
CA SER A 397 4.13 -35.28 21.95
C SER A 397 2.98 -35.73 21.05
N VAL A 398 2.13 -36.66 21.51
CA VAL A 398 0.93 -37.10 20.79
C VAL A 398 0.02 -35.91 20.48
N ALA A 399 -0.24 -35.06 21.46
CA ALA A 399 -1.12 -33.92 21.29
C ALA A 399 -0.56 -32.87 20.31
N THR A 400 0.75 -32.70 20.30
CA THR A 400 1.44 -31.82 19.35
C THR A 400 1.40 -32.38 17.93
N ASP A 401 1.63 -33.69 17.75
CA ASP A 401 1.54 -34.34 16.45
C ASP A 401 0.12 -34.31 15.87
N VAL A 402 -0.90 -34.57 16.70
CA VAL A 402 -2.30 -34.47 16.29
C VAL A 402 -2.66 -33.05 15.88
N SER A 403 -2.23 -32.05 16.65
CA SER A 403 -2.43 -30.63 16.31
C SER A 403 -1.79 -30.27 14.96
N ASN A 404 -0.52 -30.68 14.75
CA ASN A 404 0.19 -30.45 13.50
C ASN A 404 -0.49 -31.12 12.30
N LYS A 405 -0.94 -32.37 12.45
CA LYS A 405 -1.67 -33.09 11.40
C LYS A 405 -3.03 -32.47 11.09
N LEU A 406 -3.76 -31.99 12.11
CA LEU A 406 -5.00 -31.23 11.92
C LEU A 406 -4.76 -29.91 11.18
N ASN A 407 -3.67 -29.20 11.49
CA ASN A 407 -3.28 -27.98 10.79
C ASN A 407 -2.96 -28.25 9.31
N MET A 408 -2.20 -29.32 9.01
CA MET A 408 -1.90 -29.72 7.62
C MET A 408 -3.14 -30.17 6.84
N ALA A 409 -4.09 -30.83 7.51
CA ALA A 409 -5.33 -31.28 6.88
C ALA A 409 -6.35 -30.15 6.66
N THR A 410 -6.17 -28.97 7.23
CA THR A 410 -7.12 -27.86 7.13
C THR A 410 -6.92 -27.07 5.85
N ALA A 411 -7.92 -27.09 4.96
CA ALA A 411 -7.92 -26.29 3.75
C ALA A 411 -7.92 -24.79 4.11
N SER A 412 -6.91 -24.07 3.64
CA SER A 412 -6.75 -22.63 3.88
C SER A 412 -7.79 -21.84 3.09
N ARG A 413 -8.68 -21.13 3.78
CA ARG A 413 -9.60 -20.14 3.18
C ARG A 413 -9.00 -18.74 3.03
N ASP A 414 -7.72 -18.56 3.39
CA ASP A 414 -7.03 -17.26 3.33
C ASP A 414 -6.98 -16.65 1.92
N PHE A 415 -7.27 -17.46 0.89
CA PHE A 415 -7.19 -17.06 -0.52
C PHE A 415 -8.55 -16.96 -1.21
N ASP A 416 -9.66 -17.27 -0.53
CA ASP A 416 -11.02 -17.24 -1.10
C ASP A 416 -11.48 -15.82 -1.54
N GLY A 417 -10.66 -14.80 -1.26
CA GLY A 417 -10.89 -13.40 -1.65
C GLY A 417 -9.74 -12.74 -2.41
N LEU A 418 -8.78 -13.50 -2.94
CA LEU A 418 -7.73 -12.94 -3.81
C LEU A 418 -8.15 -13.06 -5.28
N VAL A 419 -7.90 -12.01 -6.06
CA VAL A 419 -8.26 -11.92 -7.48
C VAL A 419 -7.01 -12.13 -8.33
N GLY A 420 -7.13 -12.92 -9.41
CA GLY A 420 -6.07 -13.05 -10.43
C GLY A 420 -4.86 -13.91 -10.03
N MET A 421 -4.89 -14.57 -8.87
CA MET A 421 -3.76 -15.34 -8.34
C MET A 421 -3.48 -16.61 -9.14
N GLU A 422 -4.49 -17.20 -9.78
CA GLU A 422 -4.36 -18.44 -10.54
C GLU A 422 -3.34 -18.30 -11.67
N ASN A 423 -3.32 -17.15 -12.35
CA ASN A 423 -2.39 -16.89 -13.45
C ASN A 423 -0.95 -16.77 -12.94
N HIS A 424 -0.71 -15.98 -11.90
CA HIS A 424 0.60 -15.87 -11.26
C HIS A 424 1.11 -17.23 -10.77
N ILE A 425 0.26 -18.00 -10.10
CA ILE A 425 0.60 -19.34 -9.62
C ILE A 425 0.94 -20.27 -10.79
N MET A 426 0.16 -20.25 -11.88
CA MET A 426 0.39 -21.10 -13.05
C MET A 426 1.73 -20.76 -13.74
N GLN A 427 2.00 -19.48 -13.99
CA GLN A 427 3.22 -19.02 -14.63
C GLN A 427 4.46 -19.38 -13.79
N ILE A 428 4.43 -19.09 -12.48
CA ILE A 428 5.56 -19.39 -11.59
C ILE A 428 5.73 -20.90 -11.40
N SER A 429 4.63 -21.67 -11.32
CA SER A 429 4.70 -23.15 -11.24
C SER A 429 5.37 -23.76 -12.48
N SER A 430 5.12 -23.20 -13.66
CA SER A 430 5.80 -23.58 -14.91
C SER A 430 7.30 -23.29 -14.85
N MET A 431 7.68 -22.09 -14.37
CA MET A 431 9.09 -21.70 -14.15
C MET A 431 9.81 -22.59 -13.13
N LEU A 432 9.10 -23.03 -12.09
CA LEU A 432 9.61 -23.99 -11.11
C LEU A 432 9.78 -25.39 -11.71
N SER A 433 9.04 -25.76 -12.76
CA SER A 433 9.15 -27.05 -13.44
C SER A 433 9.17 -28.24 -12.48
N LEU A 434 8.08 -28.45 -11.74
CA LEU A 434 8.00 -29.42 -10.63
C LEU A 434 8.33 -30.86 -11.02
N ASP A 435 8.22 -31.21 -12.30
CA ASP A 435 8.52 -32.54 -12.85
C ASP A 435 10.03 -32.80 -13.07
N SER A 436 10.86 -31.77 -12.93
CA SER A 436 12.31 -31.86 -13.09
C SER A 436 13.01 -32.20 -11.77
N ASN A 437 14.05 -33.04 -11.82
CA ASN A 437 14.88 -33.40 -10.67
C ASN A 437 16.02 -32.40 -10.37
N ASP A 438 16.14 -31.31 -11.12
CA ASP A 438 17.12 -30.25 -10.85
C ASP A 438 16.77 -29.41 -9.61
N VAL A 439 17.74 -28.62 -9.14
CA VAL A 439 17.53 -27.59 -8.10
C VAL A 439 17.32 -26.26 -8.80
N LYS A 440 16.18 -25.61 -8.56
CA LYS A 440 15.84 -24.32 -9.17
C LYS A 440 15.66 -23.22 -8.14
N MET A 441 16.22 -22.05 -8.47
CA MET A 441 16.01 -20.80 -7.77
C MET A 441 15.20 -19.86 -8.66
N VAL A 442 14.09 -19.32 -8.15
CA VAL A 442 13.23 -18.37 -8.86
C VAL A 442 13.11 -17.09 -8.05
N GLY A 443 13.44 -15.96 -8.67
CA GLY A 443 13.29 -14.63 -8.06
C GLY A 443 12.00 -13.94 -8.52
N ILE A 444 11.13 -13.57 -7.58
CA ILE A 444 9.92 -12.79 -7.81
C ILE A 444 10.23 -11.33 -7.47
N TRP A 445 10.03 -10.40 -8.41
CA TRP A 445 10.33 -8.99 -8.17
C TRP A 445 9.27 -8.03 -8.71
N GLY A 446 9.29 -6.80 -8.22
CA GLY A 446 8.34 -5.74 -8.60
C GLY A 446 8.12 -4.70 -7.49
N PRO A 447 7.26 -3.70 -7.72
CA PRO A 447 7.00 -2.59 -6.80
C PRO A 447 6.58 -3.01 -5.38
N ALA A 448 6.83 -2.12 -4.40
CA ALA A 448 6.33 -2.29 -3.04
C ALA A 448 4.80 -2.30 -3.02
N GLY A 449 4.17 -3.25 -2.31
CA GLY A 449 2.71 -3.34 -2.23
C GLY A 449 2.00 -4.06 -3.39
N ILE A 450 2.74 -4.53 -4.42
CA ILE A 450 2.12 -5.22 -5.58
C ILE A 450 1.59 -6.63 -5.28
N GLY A 451 1.95 -7.22 -4.12
CA GLY A 451 1.48 -8.55 -3.72
C GLY A 451 2.49 -9.69 -3.85
N LYS A 452 3.80 -9.41 -4.00
CA LYS A 452 4.86 -10.44 -4.07
C LYS A 452 4.79 -11.46 -2.93
N THR A 453 4.74 -10.99 -1.68
CA THR A 453 4.60 -11.84 -0.47
C THR A 453 3.34 -12.68 -0.52
N THR A 454 2.22 -12.12 -1.01
CA THR A 454 0.94 -12.82 -1.16
C THR A 454 1.06 -13.96 -2.18
N ILE A 455 1.69 -13.71 -3.33
CA ILE A 455 1.97 -14.71 -4.37
C ILE A 455 2.88 -15.82 -3.83
N ALA A 456 3.97 -15.46 -3.15
CA ALA A 456 4.89 -16.42 -2.56
C ALA A 456 4.21 -17.30 -1.50
N ARG A 457 3.34 -16.71 -0.66
CA ARG A 457 2.56 -17.43 0.36
C ARG A 457 1.54 -18.39 -0.25
N ALA A 458 0.88 -17.99 -1.34
CA ALA A 458 -0.04 -18.85 -2.09
C ALA A 458 0.69 -20.04 -2.74
N LEU A 459 1.84 -19.78 -3.38
CA LEU A 459 2.70 -20.83 -3.94
C LEU A 459 3.19 -21.79 -2.87
N TYR A 460 3.71 -21.29 -1.76
CA TYR A 460 4.22 -22.11 -0.66
C TYR A 460 3.17 -23.10 -0.17
N LYS A 461 1.96 -22.61 0.13
CA LYS A 461 0.86 -23.46 0.61
C LYS A 461 0.39 -24.48 -0.43
N LYS A 462 0.39 -24.12 -1.72
CA LYS A 462 0.02 -25.06 -2.79
C LYS A 462 1.04 -26.17 -2.98
N LEU A 463 2.33 -25.84 -2.84
CA LEU A 463 3.44 -26.73 -3.18
C LEU A 463 3.98 -27.52 -1.99
N SER A 464 3.82 -27.04 -0.75
CA SER A 464 4.47 -27.58 0.45
C SER A 464 4.30 -29.09 0.62
N ASN A 465 3.12 -29.62 0.28
CA ASN A 465 2.78 -31.03 0.46
C ASN A 465 3.57 -31.98 -0.47
N SER A 466 4.23 -31.45 -1.50
CA SER A 466 5.04 -32.22 -2.47
C SER A 466 6.55 -32.27 -2.14
N PHE A 467 6.94 -31.67 -1.01
CA PHE A 467 8.33 -31.57 -0.55
C PHE A 467 8.50 -32.19 0.84
N THR A 468 9.69 -32.73 1.10
CA THR A 468 9.98 -33.41 2.37
C THR A 468 10.23 -32.43 3.52
N HIS A 469 10.83 -31.28 3.23
CA HIS A 469 11.12 -30.23 4.19
C HIS A 469 10.75 -28.89 3.57
N THR A 470 10.15 -28.01 4.35
CA THR A 470 9.68 -26.71 3.86
C THR A 470 10.00 -25.62 4.86
N ALA A 471 10.33 -24.42 4.36
CA ALA A 471 10.49 -23.24 5.20
C ALA A 471 10.01 -21.98 4.49
N PHE A 472 9.22 -21.18 5.20
CA PHE A 472 8.86 -19.82 4.80
C PHE A 472 9.53 -18.83 5.75
N MET A 473 10.45 -18.04 5.21
CA MET A 473 11.14 -16.97 5.91
C MET A 473 10.43 -15.65 5.60
N GLU A 474 9.52 -15.23 6.49
CA GLU A 474 8.76 -13.98 6.34
C GLU A 474 9.61 -12.77 6.69
N SER A 475 9.55 -11.72 5.85
CA SER A 475 10.10 -10.38 6.16
C SER A 475 11.53 -10.41 6.69
N ILE A 476 12.45 -10.94 5.88
CA ILE A 476 13.88 -11.06 6.22
C ILE A 476 14.53 -9.67 6.35
N ARG A 477 13.93 -8.69 5.67
CA ARG A 477 14.24 -7.26 5.71
C ARG A 477 14.48 -6.71 7.12
N GLY A 478 15.64 -6.11 7.34
CA GLY A 478 15.96 -5.39 8.58
C GLY A 478 15.99 -6.21 9.88
N SER A 479 15.88 -7.55 9.80
CA SER A 479 15.72 -8.43 10.96
C SER A 479 16.96 -8.58 11.86
N GLY A 480 18.10 -7.93 11.55
CA GLY A 480 19.29 -8.06 12.39
C GLY A 480 20.41 -7.00 12.26
N GLU A 481 20.42 -6.14 11.24
CA GLU A 481 21.49 -5.14 11.08
C GLU A 481 21.55 -4.11 12.22
N LYS A 482 20.43 -3.84 12.92
CA LYS A 482 20.43 -2.95 14.10
C LYS A 482 20.88 -3.64 15.40
N ILE A 483 20.95 -4.97 15.43
CA ILE A 483 21.22 -5.76 16.64
C ILE A 483 22.65 -6.31 16.63
N HIS A 484 23.21 -6.60 15.46
CA HIS A 484 24.54 -7.17 15.30
C HIS A 484 25.47 -6.20 14.58
N SER A 485 26.60 -5.85 15.21
CA SER A 485 27.64 -4.99 14.61
C SER A 485 28.55 -5.72 13.61
N ASP A 486 28.38 -7.05 13.44
CA ASP A 486 29.20 -7.91 12.59
C ASP A 486 28.34 -8.67 11.56
N ASP A 487 28.74 -8.57 10.29
CA ASP A 487 28.14 -9.26 9.15
C ASP A 487 28.11 -10.78 9.32
N HIS A 488 29.15 -11.37 9.94
CA HIS A 488 29.23 -12.82 10.11
C HIS A 488 28.20 -13.34 11.11
N ALA A 489 28.05 -12.66 12.25
CA ALA A 489 27.05 -12.99 13.25
C ALA A 489 25.61 -12.88 12.72
N PHE A 490 25.33 -11.84 11.91
CA PHE A 490 24.04 -11.68 11.26
C PHE A 490 23.73 -12.84 10.29
N MET A 491 24.68 -13.22 9.44
CA MET A 491 24.51 -14.35 8.53
C MET A 491 24.30 -15.68 9.27
N LEU A 492 25.01 -15.91 10.39
CA LEU A 492 24.84 -17.11 11.21
C LEU A 492 23.41 -17.19 11.76
N HIS A 493 22.91 -16.10 12.31
CA HIS A 493 21.56 -16.04 12.87
C HIS A 493 20.48 -16.35 11.83
N LEU A 494 20.59 -15.81 10.62
CA LEU A 494 19.66 -16.10 9.53
C LEU A 494 19.65 -17.59 9.16
N GLN A 495 20.82 -18.23 9.11
CA GLN A 495 20.93 -19.65 8.81
C GLN A 495 20.37 -20.52 9.96
N GLU A 496 20.52 -20.13 11.23
CA GLU A 496 19.87 -20.79 12.37
C GLU A 496 18.34 -20.73 12.28
N GLN A 497 17.78 -19.58 11.92
CA GLN A 497 16.33 -19.44 11.76
C GLN A 497 15.79 -20.32 10.61
N LEU A 498 16.53 -20.40 9.49
CA LEU A 498 16.15 -21.26 8.38
C LEU A 498 16.13 -22.74 8.81
N LEU A 499 17.20 -23.22 9.44
CA LEU A 499 17.33 -24.62 9.84
C LEU A 499 16.36 -24.99 10.97
N SER A 500 16.13 -24.10 11.93
CA SER A 500 15.17 -24.33 13.01
C SER A 500 13.74 -24.49 12.48
N LYS A 501 13.33 -23.66 11.52
CA LYS A 501 12.03 -23.82 10.83
C LYS A 501 11.96 -25.08 9.99
N MET A 502 13.00 -25.42 9.25
CA MET A 502 13.01 -26.61 8.39
C MET A 502 12.93 -27.93 9.17
N PHE A 503 13.59 -28.00 10.33
CA PHE A 503 13.68 -29.22 11.14
C PHE A 503 12.77 -29.19 12.38
N ASN A 504 11.93 -28.17 12.53
CA ASN A 504 11.10 -27.94 13.71
C ASN A 504 11.88 -27.99 15.05
N HIS A 505 13.13 -27.51 15.05
CA HIS A 505 14.02 -27.53 16.21
C HIS A 505 14.29 -26.10 16.71
N LYS A 506 13.52 -25.65 17.72
CA LYS A 506 13.51 -24.25 18.18
C LYS A 506 14.84 -23.72 18.74
N ASP A 507 15.72 -24.58 19.24
CA ASP A 507 16.99 -24.19 19.91
C ASP A 507 18.25 -24.60 19.13
N LEU A 508 18.18 -24.60 17.79
CA LEU A 508 19.32 -25.01 16.97
C LEU A 508 20.38 -23.91 16.94
N LYS A 509 21.57 -24.20 17.44
CA LYS A 509 22.75 -23.32 17.35
C LYS A 509 23.73 -23.83 16.29
N ILE A 510 24.27 -22.93 15.48
CA ILE A 510 25.31 -23.26 14.50
C ILE A 510 26.60 -22.49 14.79
N HIS A 511 27.74 -23.09 14.46
CA HIS A 511 29.06 -22.50 14.73
C HIS A 511 29.76 -21.98 13.46
N HIS A 512 29.23 -22.29 12.26
CA HIS A 512 29.76 -21.83 10.98
C HIS A 512 28.65 -21.83 9.91
N LEU A 513 28.85 -21.07 8.82
CA LEU A 513 27.88 -20.89 7.73
C LEU A 513 27.78 -22.07 6.73
N GLY A 514 28.50 -23.17 7.00
CA GLY A 514 28.48 -24.37 6.14
C GLY A 514 27.45 -25.42 6.57
N VAL A 515 26.77 -25.22 7.70
CA VAL A 515 25.87 -26.23 8.29
C VAL A 515 24.65 -26.47 7.40
N ALA A 516 24.11 -25.43 6.77
CA ALA A 516 22.98 -25.59 5.85
C ALA A 516 23.35 -26.45 4.64
N GLU A 517 24.51 -26.23 4.01
CA GLU A 517 24.99 -27.02 2.88
C GLU A 517 25.08 -28.52 3.25
N GLU A 518 25.74 -28.84 4.37
CA GLU A 518 25.93 -30.23 4.79
C GLU A 518 24.61 -30.95 5.12
N ARG A 519 23.64 -30.22 5.69
CA ARG A 519 22.37 -30.81 6.13
C ARG A 519 21.32 -30.89 5.04
N LEU A 520 21.39 -30.04 4.01
CA LEU A 520 20.37 -29.90 2.99
C LEU A 520 20.74 -30.53 1.64
N LYS A 521 22.01 -30.86 1.40
CA LYS A 521 22.51 -31.40 0.12
C LYS A 521 21.79 -32.66 -0.40
N ASP A 522 21.21 -33.46 0.49
CA ASP A 522 20.53 -34.73 0.15
C ASP A 522 19.01 -34.66 0.38
N LYS A 523 18.46 -33.48 0.65
CA LYS A 523 17.04 -33.28 0.98
C LYS A 523 16.32 -32.56 -0.15
N LYS A 524 15.09 -33.01 -0.45
CA LYS A 524 14.18 -32.32 -1.38
C LYS A 524 13.40 -31.24 -0.62
N VAL A 525 13.76 -29.98 -0.81
CA VAL A 525 13.28 -28.85 0.01
C VAL A 525 12.47 -27.83 -0.80
N LEU A 526 11.54 -27.16 -0.12
CA LEU A 526 10.89 -25.94 -0.61
C LEU A 526 11.21 -24.78 0.35
N VAL A 527 11.97 -23.80 -0.12
CA VAL A 527 12.35 -22.63 0.69
C VAL A 527 11.79 -21.37 0.05
N VAL A 528 11.13 -20.53 0.85
CA VAL A 528 10.68 -19.20 0.43
C VAL A 528 11.40 -18.15 1.28
N LEU A 529 12.14 -17.27 0.61
CA LEU A 529 12.84 -16.14 1.22
C LEU A 529 12.10 -14.84 0.87
N ASP A 530 11.32 -14.31 1.80
CA ASP A 530 10.46 -13.15 1.54
C ASP A 530 11.11 -11.82 1.94
N ASP A 531 11.00 -10.85 1.04
CA ASP A 531 11.46 -9.45 1.15
C ASP A 531 12.96 -9.31 1.39
N VAL A 532 13.75 -9.91 0.49
CA VAL A 532 15.22 -9.87 0.51
C VAL A 532 15.72 -8.53 -0.05
N ASP A 533 16.57 -7.84 0.70
CA ASP A 533 17.13 -6.54 0.34
C ASP A 533 18.67 -6.45 0.38
N ASP A 534 19.37 -7.47 0.88
CA ASP A 534 20.84 -7.53 0.85
C ASP A 534 21.35 -8.89 0.36
N LEU A 535 22.42 -8.88 -0.45
CA LEU A 535 23.10 -10.07 -0.96
C LEU A 535 23.63 -10.99 0.16
N LYS A 536 23.99 -10.46 1.33
CA LYS A 536 24.40 -11.21 2.52
C LYS A 536 23.31 -12.18 2.97
N GLN A 537 22.04 -11.78 2.91
CA GLN A 537 20.91 -12.63 3.28
C GLN A 537 20.82 -13.85 2.37
N LEU A 538 21.01 -13.66 1.05
CA LEU A 538 21.04 -14.75 0.08
C LEU A 538 22.25 -15.66 0.29
N LYS A 539 23.43 -15.11 0.54
CA LYS A 539 24.63 -15.90 0.85
C LYS A 539 24.48 -16.74 2.11
N ALA A 540 23.76 -16.24 3.12
CA ALA A 540 23.53 -16.94 4.39
C ALA A 540 22.55 -18.11 4.26
N MET A 541 21.44 -17.93 3.54
CA MET A 541 20.32 -18.88 3.51
C MET A 541 20.26 -19.75 2.25
N ALA A 542 20.75 -19.26 1.11
CA ALA A 542 20.69 -19.94 -0.18
C ALA A 542 21.89 -19.58 -1.07
N GLY A 543 23.11 -19.87 -0.58
CA GLY A 543 24.35 -19.44 -1.21
C GLY A 543 24.55 -19.92 -2.65
N ASN A 544 24.18 -21.18 -2.94
CA ASN A 544 24.18 -21.74 -4.29
C ASN A 544 23.20 -22.94 -4.38
N THR A 545 23.04 -23.52 -5.57
CA THR A 545 22.14 -24.66 -5.80
C THR A 545 22.68 -26.00 -5.29
N GLN A 546 23.99 -26.13 -5.04
CA GLN A 546 24.61 -27.37 -4.54
C GLN A 546 24.30 -27.64 -3.07
N TRP A 547 23.81 -26.62 -2.34
CA TRP A 547 23.35 -26.75 -0.96
C TRP A 547 22.13 -27.65 -0.80
N PHE A 548 21.42 -27.94 -1.88
CA PHE A 548 20.11 -28.60 -1.81
C PHE A 548 20.09 -29.88 -2.63
N GLY A 549 19.33 -30.87 -2.17
CA GLY A 549 19.14 -32.13 -2.88
C GLY A 549 18.25 -32.00 -4.11
N ASN A 550 18.32 -33.02 -4.96
CA ASN A 550 17.57 -33.10 -6.22
C ASN A 550 16.07 -32.82 -6.03
N GLY A 551 15.49 -32.09 -6.97
CA GLY A 551 14.08 -31.69 -6.96
C GLY A 551 13.74 -30.55 -6.01
N SER A 552 14.73 -29.85 -5.42
CA SER A 552 14.51 -28.72 -4.53
C SER A 552 14.11 -27.43 -5.25
N ARG A 553 13.29 -26.61 -4.59
CA ARG A 553 12.79 -25.33 -5.12
C ARG A 553 13.01 -24.22 -4.11
N ILE A 554 13.66 -23.15 -4.55
CA ILE A 554 13.92 -21.96 -3.75
C ILE A 554 13.25 -20.78 -4.45
N ILE A 555 12.37 -20.10 -3.73
CA ILE A 555 11.66 -18.92 -4.19
C ILE A 555 12.14 -17.76 -3.36
N MET A 556 12.39 -16.62 -3.97
CA MET A 556 12.68 -15.39 -3.22
C MET A 556 11.87 -14.22 -3.75
N THR A 557 11.47 -13.31 -2.87
CA THR A 557 10.80 -12.08 -3.26
C THR A 557 11.71 -10.88 -2.96
N THR A 558 11.77 -9.92 -3.87
CA THR A 558 12.54 -8.68 -3.68
C THR A 558 11.93 -7.52 -4.46
N LYS A 559 12.33 -6.29 -4.15
CA LYS A 559 12.03 -5.10 -4.97
C LYS A 559 13.15 -4.81 -5.97
N ASP A 560 14.37 -5.28 -5.68
CA ASP A 560 15.57 -4.97 -6.45
C ASP A 560 15.91 -6.11 -7.42
N LYS A 561 15.76 -5.84 -8.71
CA LYS A 561 16.16 -6.78 -9.77
C LYS A 561 17.67 -7.03 -9.78
N HIS A 562 18.49 -6.06 -9.41
CA HIS A 562 19.94 -6.19 -9.42
C HIS A 562 20.43 -7.20 -8.38
N LEU A 563 19.81 -7.26 -7.22
CA LEU A 563 20.08 -8.29 -6.21
C LEU A 563 20.02 -9.71 -6.78
N LEU A 564 18.98 -10.00 -7.59
CA LEU A 564 18.80 -11.30 -8.24
C LEU A 564 19.91 -11.59 -9.27
N GLN A 565 20.29 -10.57 -10.04
CA GLN A 565 21.37 -10.67 -11.03
C GLN A 565 22.74 -10.86 -10.36
N ALA A 566 23.01 -10.14 -9.27
CA ALA A 566 24.24 -10.25 -8.49
C ALA A 566 24.41 -11.66 -7.90
N HIS A 567 23.29 -12.28 -7.47
CA HIS A 567 23.27 -13.67 -7.01
C HIS A 567 23.16 -14.71 -8.14
N LYS A 568 23.25 -14.28 -9.41
CA LYS A 568 23.25 -15.12 -10.62
C LYS A 568 22.00 -15.99 -10.80
N ILE A 569 20.85 -15.48 -10.38
CA ILE A 569 19.56 -16.17 -10.56
C ILE A 569 19.11 -16.00 -12.01
N LYS A 570 18.99 -17.12 -12.73
CA LYS A 570 18.64 -17.14 -14.16
C LYS A 570 17.16 -16.93 -14.41
N THR A 571 16.30 -17.40 -13.50
CA THR A 571 14.86 -17.41 -13.67
C THR A 571 14.23 -16.36 -12.77
N THR A 572 13.71 -15.28 -13.37
CA THR A 572 13.07 -14.18 -12.66
C THR A 572 11.66 -13.95 -13.16
N TYR A 573 10.72 -13.71 -12.25
CA TYR A 573 9.35 -13.36 -12.51
C TYR A 573 9.08 -11.92 -12.07
N GLN A 574 8.72 -11.04 -13.00
CA GLN A 574 8.25 -9.70 -12.68
C GLN A 574 6.75 -9.78 -12.41
N VAL A 575 6.32 -9.29 -11.25
CA VAL A 575 4.88 -9.18 -10.94
C VAL A 575 4.33 -7.99 -11.71
N GLU A 576 3.37 -8.27 -12.59
CA GLU A 576 2.63 -7.25 -13.32
C GLU A 576 1.49 -6.69 -12.45
N PHE A 577 1.10 -5.46 -12.74
CA PHE A 577 -0.06 -4.86 -12.09
C PHE A 577 -1.36 -5.57 -12.53
N PRO A 578 -2.35 -5.73 -11.64
CA PRO A 578 -3.67 -6.20 -12.03
C PRO A 578 -4.28 -5.29 -13.09
N LEU A 579 -4.98 -5.87 -14.07
CA LEU A 579 -5.73 -5.10 -15.05
C LEU A 579 -6.85 -4.31 -14.36
N LEU A 580 -7.29 -3.19 -14.94
CA LEU A 580 -8.35 -2.35 -14.37
C LEU A 580 -9.59 -3.13 -13.89
N PRO A 581 -10.13 -4.15 -14.62
CA PRO A 581 -11.24 -4.95 -14.11
C PRO A 581 -10.88 -5.75 -12.84
N GLN A 582 -9.66 -6.28 -12.75
CA GLN A 582 -9.18 -7.00 -11.56
C GLN A 582 -8.91 -6.05 -10.39
N ALA A 583 -8.32 -4.88 -10.66
CA ALA A 583 -8.13 -3.82 -9.66
C ALA A 583 -9.47 -3.37 -9.07
N TYR A 584 -10.48 -3.19 -9.92
CA TYR A 584 -11.85 -2.87 -9.52
C TYR A 584 -12.47 -3.99 -8.65
N GLU A 585 -12.32 -5.26 -9.04
CA GLU A 585 -12.77 -6.40 -8.22
C GLU A 585 -12.06 -6.44 -6.85
N ILE A 586 -10.74 -6.21 -6.82
CA ILE A 586 -9.96 -6.15 -5.57
C ILE A 586 -10.49 -5.05 -4.66
N PHE A 587 -10.71 -3.85 -5.20
CA PHE A 587 -11.27 -2.73 -4.45
C PHE A 587 -12.66 -3.05 -3.90
N CYS A 588 -13.55 -3.60 -4.74
CA CYS A 588 -14.90 -3.98 -4.33
C CYS A 588 -14.90 -5.03 -3.22
N LEU A 589 -13.98 -6.01 -3.26
CA LEU A 589 -13.86 -7.02 -2.21
C LEU A 589 -13.46 -6.41 -0.86
N TYR A 590 -12.57 -5.40 -0.87
CA TYR A 590 -12.16 -4.74 0.38
C TYR A 590 -13.24 -3.83 0.96
N VAL A 591 -14.00 -3.15 0.10
CA VAL A 591 -15.09 -2.25 0.53
C VAL A 591 -16.36 -3.03 0.89
N PHE A 592 -16.90 -3.78 -0.07
CA PHE A 592 -18.26 -4.34 -0.02
C PHE A 592 -18.25 -5.81 0.43
N GLY A 593 -17.09 -6.46 0.45
CA GLY A 593 -16.98 -7.90 0.72
C GLY A 593 -17.45 -8.78 -0.44
N GLN A 594 -17.66 -8.20 -1.63
CA GLN A 594 -18.13 -8.86 -2.84
C GLN A 594 -17.44 -8.27 -4.08
N LYS A 595 -17.49 -8.95 -5.22
CA LYS A 595 -16.74 -8.56 -6.43
C LYS A 595 -17.29 -7.35 -7.17
N SER A 596 -18.47 -6.87 -6.82
CA SER A 596 -19.16 -5.74 -7.44
C SER A 596 -19.63 -4.74 -6.38
N PRO A 597 -19.76 -3.45 -6.70
CA PRO A 597 -20.31 -2.48 -5.76
C PRO A 597 -21.80 -2.73 -5.48
N TYR A 598 -22.33 -2.04 -4.47
CA TYR A 598 -23.78 -1.87 -4.33
C TYR A 598 -24.30 -0.87 -5.35
N ASP A 599 -25.59 -0.99 -5.71
CA ASP A 599 -26.25 -0.11 -6.69
C ASP A 599 -26.02 1.38 -6.34
N GLY A 600 -25.53 2.14 -7.32
CA GLY A 600 -25.29 3.58 -7.20
C GLY A 600 -23.89 3.97 -6.72
N PHE A 601 -23.00 3.02 -6.42
CA PHE A 601 -21.59 3.26 -6.07
C PHE A 601 -20.63 3.05 -7.25
N GLU A 602 -21.10 2.69 -8.44
CA GLU A 602 -20.27 2.24 -9.58
C GLU A 602 -19.28 3.31 -10.05
N GLU A 603 -19.75 4.54 -10.28
CA GLU A 603 -18.89 5.63 -10.73
C GLU A 603 -17.86 6.02 -9.67
N LEU A 604 -18.28 6.10 -8.40
CA LEU A 604 -17.40 6.44 -7.29
C LEU A 604 -16.35 5.35 -7.06
N ALA A 605 -16.74 4.08 -7.12
CA ALA A 605 -15.83 2.94 -6.98
C ALA A 605 -14.80 2.92 -8.11
N MET A 606 -15.22 3.22 -9.35
CA MET A 606 -14.31 3.30 -10.49
C MET A 606 -13.34 4.48 -10.35
N GLU A 607 -13.81 5.62 -9.86
CA GLU A 607 -12.98 6.78 -9.60
C GLU A 607 -11.93 6.50 -8.51
N VAL A 608 -12.33 5.93 -7.37
CA VAL A 608 -11.39 5.57 -6.29
C VAL A 608 -10.39 4.51 -6.76
N THR A 609 -10.82 3.54 -7.58
CA THR A 609 -9.93 2.54 -8.19
C THR A 609 -8.86 3.23 -9.04
N ARG A 610 -9.25 4.19 -9.89
CA ARG A 610 -8.29 4.98 -10.70
C ARG A 610 -7.35 5.83 -9.85
N LEU A 611 -7.84 6.38 -8.74
CA LEU A 611 -7.02 7.16 -7.80
C LEU A 611 -5.97 6.30 -7.09
N ALA A 612 -6.36 5.13 -6.59
CA ALA A 612 -5.44 4.15 -6.01
C ALA A 612 -4.43 3.60 -7.04
N GLY A 613 -4.78 3.72 -8.33
CA GLY A 613 -4.08 3.08 -9.43
C GLY A 613 -4.23 1.56 -9.37
N ASP A 614 -3.28 0.86 -9.95
CA ASP A 614 -3.34 -0.59 -10.08
C ASP A 614 -2.64 -1.29 -8.91
N LEU A 615 -2.17 -0.56 -7.89
CA LEU A 615 -1.45 -1.16 -6.76
C LEU A 615 -2.43 -1.82 -5.75
N PRO A 616 -2.38 -3.16 -5.56
CA PRO A 616 -3.26 -3.87 -4.63
C PRO A 616 -3.23 -3.33 -3.19
N LEU A 617 -2.07 -2.87 -2.72
CA LEU A 617 -1.97 -2.23 -1.41
C LEU A 617 -2.79 -0.93 -1.32
N GLY A 618 -2.74 -0.09 -2.36
CA GLY A 618 -3.52 1.14 -2.43
C GLY A 618 -5.02 0.87 -2.43
N LEU A 619 -5.45 -0.07 -3.28
CA LEU A 619 -6.84 -0.51 -3.37
C LEU A 619 -7.37 -1.05 -2.04
N ARG A 620 -6.54 -1.82 -1.32
CA ARG A 620 -6.87 -2.32 0.02
C ARG A 620 -7.04 -1.21 1.04
N VAL A 621 -6.11 -0.25 1.08
CA VAL A 621 -6.13 0.83 2.09
C VAL A 621 -7.31 1.77 1.83
N PHE A 622 -7.48 2.24 0.59
CA PHE A 622 -8.63 3.08 0.23
C PHE A 622 -9.95 2.34 0.46
N GLY A 623 -10.00 1.05 0.09
CA GLY A 623 -11.18 0.23 0.30
C GLY A 623 -11.52 0.02 1.78
N SER A 624 -10.50 -0.15 2.63
CA SER A 624 -10.69 -0.29 4.08
C SER A 624 -11.14 1.01 4.73
N TYR A 625 -10.62 2.16 4.27
CA TYR A 625 -11.03 3.48 4.75
C TYR A 625 -12.50 3.78 4.42
N LEU A 626 -12.93 3.46 3.20
CA LEU A 626 -14.30 3.74 2.73
C LEU A 626 -15.34 2.71 3.17
N ARG A 627 -14.91 1.61 3.80
CA ARG A 627 -15.76 0.50 4.16
C ARG A 627 -16.83 0.90 5.19
N GLY A 628 -18.09 0.65 4.85
CA GLY A 628 -19.23 0.91 5.72
C GLY A 628 -19.70 2.37 5.75
N MET A 629 -19.11 3.24 4.94
CA MET A 629 -19.57 4.63 4.73
C MET A 629 -20.76 4.70 3.76
N SER A 630 -21.60 5.74 3.90
CA SER A 630 -22.65 6.06 2.94
C SER A 630 -22.10 6.67 1.65
N LYS A 631 -22.96 6.81 0.62
CA LYS A 631 -22.57 7.39 -0.66
C LYS A 631 -22.18 8.88 -0.52
N GLU A 632 -22.89 9.61 0.33
CA GLU A 632 -22.64 11.02 0.63
C GLU A 632 -21.28 11.18 1.31
N GLU A 633 -20.98 10.33 2.29
CA GLU A 633 -19.68 10.32 2.98
C GLU A 633 -18.51 10.00 2.02
N TRP A 634 -18.73 9.18 0.98
CA TRP A 634 -17.72 8.95 -0.06
C TRP A 634 -17.42 10.20 -0.88
N ILE A 635 -18.46 10.95 -1.25
CA ILE A 635 -18.32 12.18 -2.04
C ILE A 635 -17.51 13.22 -1.24
N GLU A 636 -17.77 13.32 0.06
CA GLU A 636 -17.03 14.21 0.98
C GLU A 636 -15.59 13.73 1.21
N ALA A 637 -15.35 12.41 1.26
CA ALA A 637 -14.02 11.85 1.49
C ALA A 637 -13.09 11.89 0.26
N LEU A 638 -13.63 11.86 -0.96
CA LEU A 638 -12.87 11.80 -2.21
C LEU A 638 -11.79 12.88 -2.38
N PRO A 639 -12.06 14.18 -2.15
CA PRO A 639 -11.03 15.24 -2.22
C PRO A 639 -9.83 14.98 -1.31
N ARG A 640 -10.05 14.34 -0.16
CA ARG A 640 -9.00 14.01 0.81
C ARG A 640 -8.10 12.89 0.28
N LEU A 641 -8.68 11.85 -0.34
CA LEU A 641 -7.93 10.77 -0.99
C LEU A 641 -7.12 11.25 -2.21
N ARG A 642 -7.53 12.33 -2.87
CA ARG A 642 -6.78 12.94 -3.98
C ARG A 642 -5.55 13.72 -3.52
N THR A 643 -5.58 14.27 -2.30
CA THR A 643 -4.63 15.30 -1.84
C THR A 643 -3.70 14.86 -0.70
N SER A 644 -3.92 13.67 -0.13
CA SER A 644 -3.14 13.13 0.98
C SER A 644 -2.87 11.66 0.72
N LEU A 645 -1.62 11.24 0.92
CA LEU A 645 -1.32 9.82 1.06
C LEU A 645 -1.79 9.36 2.44
N ASP A 646 -2.31 8.12 2.52
CA ASP A 646 -2.57 7.48 3.81
C ASP A 646 -1.25 7.08 4.47
N GLY A 647 -1.15 7.23 5.80
CA GLY A 647 0.10 7.01 6.54
C GLY A 647 0.66 5.59 6.42
N ASP A 648 -0.17 4.56 6.21
CA ASP A 648 0.32 3.19 6.01
C ASP A 648 0.87 2.97 4.60
N ILE A 649 0.24 3.58 3.58
CA ILE A 649 0.77 3.58 2.20
C ILE A 649 2.09 4.36 2.19
N GLU A 650 2.13 5.52 2.84
CA GLU A 650 3.28 6.41 2.92
C GLU A 650 4.47 5.69 3.53
N LYS A 651 4.31 5.05 4.69
CA LYS A 651 5.39 4.28 5.34
C LYS A 651 5.96 3.19 4.43
N VAL A 652 5.10 2.43 3.73
CA VAL A 652 5.54 1.31 2.87
C VAL A 652 6.30 1.81 1.63
N LEU A 653 5.82 2.88 1.00
CA LEU A 653 6.45 3.43 -0.20
C LEU A 653 7.70 4.25 0.16
N ARG A 654 7.64 5.09 1.21
CA ARG A 654 8.73 5.94 1.71
C ARG A 654 9.99 5.17 2.02
N PHE A 655 9.88 3.98 2.58
CA PHE A 655 11.05 3.14 2.84
C PHE A 655 11.89 2.93 1.56
N SER A 656 11.24 2.73 0.41
CA SER A 656 11.94 2.47 -0.86
C SER A 656 12.63 3.73 -1.38
N TYR A 657 12.07 4.91 -1.09
CA TYR A 657 12.70 6.20 -1.36
C TYR A 657 13.89 6.46 -0.42
N GLU A 658 13.77 6.14 0.86
CA GLU A 658 14.83 6.37 1.87
C GLU A 658 16.10 5.58 1.59
N ALA A 659 15.98 4.40 0.97
CA ALA A 659 17.10 3.55 0.56
C ALA A 659 17.93 4.10 -0.62
N LEU A 660 17.41 5.10 -1.35
CA LEU A 660 18.13 5.75 -2.45
C LEU A 660 19.26 6.65 -1.94
N CYS A 661 20.28 6.84 -2.77
CA CYS A 661 21.29 7.87 -2.50
C CYS A 661 20.71 9.28 -2.71
N ASP A 662 21.35 10.30 -2.15
CA ASP A 662 20.82 11.67 -2.17
C ASP A 662 20.60 12.22 -3.60
N LYS A 663 21.47 11.84 -4.56
CA LYS A 663 21.31 12.24 -5.96
C LYS A 663 20.10 11.56 -6.63
N ASP A 664 19.87 10.29 -6.34
CA ASP A 664 18.74 9.53 -6.88
C ASP A 664 17.42 9.98 -6.24
N LYS A 665 17.44 10.34 -4.95
CA LYS A 665 16.32 11.00 -4.26
C LYS A 665 15.96 12.32 -4.96
N ASP A 666 16.95 13.14 -5.25
CA ASP A 666 16.72 14.41 -5.95
C ASP A 666 16.15 14.19 -7.35
N LEU A 667 16.69 13.24 -8.11
CA LEU A 667 16.16 12.87 -9.43
C LEU A 667 14.72 12.37 -9.34
N PHE A 668 14.41 11.52 -8.35
CA PHE A 668 13.06 11.02 -8.09
C PHE A 668 12.06 12.16 -7.88
N LEU A 669 12.40 13.17 -7.06
CA LEU A 669 11.53 14.32 -6.81
C LEU A 669 11.34 15.19 -8.06
N HIS A 670 12.38 15.40 -8.88
CA HIS A 670 12.22 16.11 -10.15
C HIS A 670 11.22 15.41 -11.07
N ILE A 671 11.29 14.09 -11.19
CA ILE A 671 10.36 13.33 -12.03
C ILE A 671 8.95 13.40 -11.43
N ALA A 672 8.78 13.10 -10.15
CA ALA A 672 7.45 13.06 -9.50
C ALA A 672 6.71 14.41 -9.52
N CYS A 673 7.45 15.52 -9.38
CA CYS A 673 6.84 16.85 -9.32
C CYS A 673 6.73 17.53 -10.69
N LEU A 674 7.67 17.30 -11.61
CA LEU A 674 7.78 18.11 -12.84
C LEU A 674 7.82 17.29 -14.13
N PHE A 675 8.30 16.05 -14.16
CA PHE A 675 8.64 15.34 -15.41
C PHE A 675 8.01 13.95 -15.53
N GLU A 676 6.94 13.67 -14.79
CA GLU A 676 6.08 12.51 -15.00
C GLU A 676 5.48 12.58 -16.42
N GLY A 677 5.44 11.44 -17.12
CA GLY A 677 4.95 11.33 -18.49
C GLY A 677 5.89 11.82 -19.60
N GLU A 678 6.99 12.51 -19.24
CA GLU A 678 7.92 13.10 -20.21
C GLU A 678 8.90 12.08 -20.80
N SER A 679 9.46 12.39 -21.97
CA SER A 679 10.51 11.57 -22.57
C SER A 679 11.85 11.70 -21.82
N ILE A 680 12.64 10.63 -21.81
CA ILE A 680 14.00 10.66 -21.23
C ILE A 680 14.85 11.76 -21.86
N SER A 681 14.76 11.92 -23.18
CA SER A 681 15.49 12.96 -23.91
C SER A 681 15.15 14.38 -23.44
N TYR A 682 13.88 14.62 -23.07
CA TYR A 682 13.41 15.91 -22.56
C TYR A 682 13.98 16.17 -21.17
N LEU A 683 13.91 15.17 -20.27
CA LEU A 683 14.48 15.25 -18.93
C LEU A 683 16.00 15.50 -18.97
N GLU A 684 16.73 14.79 -19.83
CA GLU A 684 18.18 14.95 -19.98
C GLU A 684 18.54 16.37 -20.43
N LYS A 685 17.80 16.96 -21.38
CA LYS A 685 17.99 18.36 -21.78
C LYS A 685 17.79 19.30 -20.59
N CYS A 686 16.68 19.11 -19.86
CA CYS A 686 16.34 19.91 -18.68
C CYS A 686 17.34 19.77 -17.54
N LEU A 687 18.06 18.65 -17.41
CA LEU A 687 18.99 18.37 -16.32
C LEU A 687 20.47 18.30 -16.74
N ALA A 688 20.83 18.54 -18.00
CA ALA A 688 22.20 18.40 -18.53
C ALA A 688 23.34 19.13 -17.78
N HIS A 689 23.03 20.21 -17.05
CA HIS A 689 24.00 21.01 -16.28
C HIS A 689 23.76 20.92 -14.76
N SER A 690 23.02 19.92 -14.28
CA SER A 690 22.94 19.60 -12.85
C SER A 690 24.04 18.59 -12.46
N ASP A 691 24.26 18.42 -11.15
CA ASP A 691 25.19 17.42 -10.61
C ASP A 691 24.62 15.98 -10.61
N LEU A 692 23.47 15.78 -11.29
CA LEU A 692 22.73 14.53 -11.33
C LEU A 692 23.14 13.69 -12.55
N ASP A 693 23.47 12.42 -12.32
CA ASP A 693 23.65 11.45 -13.40
C ASP A 693 22.28 10.87 -13.78
N VAL A 694 21.61 11.52 -14.74
CA VAL A 694 20.22 11.19 -15.13
C VAL A 694 20.13 9.75 -15.64
N ARG A 695 21.02 9.30 -16.53
CA ARG A 695 20.94 7.94 -17.12
C ARG A 695 21.18 6.87 -16.07
N HIS A 696 22.17 7.06 -15.20
CA HIS A 696 22.42 6.12 -14.11
C HIS A 696 21.27 6.11 -13.09
N GLY A 697 20.82 7.29 -12.66
CA GLY A 697 19.74 7.42 -11.69
C GLY A 697 18.43 6.83 -12.19
N LEU A 698 18.05 7.06 -13.46
CA LEU A 698 16.87 6.42 -14.08
C LEU A 698 16.96 4.90 -14.05
N LYS A 699 18.14 4.33 -14.30
CA LYS A 699 18.37 2.90 -14.18
C LYS A 699 18.19 2.44 -12.73
N VAL A 700 18.74 3.14 -11.75
CA VAL A 700 18.57 2.82 -10.32
C VAL A 700 17.09 2.86 -9.91
N LEU A 701 16.37 3.91 -10.27
CA LEU A 701 14.94 4.07 -9.97
C LEU A 701 14.10 2.95 -10.62
N ALA A 702 14.38 2.57 -11.86
CA ALA A 702 13.69 1.49 -12.55
C ALA A 702 13.98 0.12 -11.92
N ASN A 703 15.22 -0.14 -11.50
CA ASN A 703 15.58 -1.40 -10.82
C ASN A 703 14.96 -1.53 -9.43
N ASN A 704 14.75 -0.41 -8.74
CA ASN A 704 14.00 -0.33 -7.49
C ASN A 704 12.48 -0.34 -7.70
N SER A 705 12.01 -0.46 -8.95
CA SER A 705 10.60 -0.47 -9.32
C SER A 705 9.83 0.79 -8.87
N LEU A 706 10.51 1.94 -8.82
CA LEU A 706 9.92 3.24 -8.49
C LEU A 706 9.38 3.95 -9.73
N ILE A 707 9.97 3.68 -10.89
CA ILE A 707 9.55 4.16 -12.20
C ILE A 707 9.51 3.01 -13.20
N SER A 708 8.77 3.17 -14.28
CA SER A 708 8.89 2.37 -15.50
C SER A 708 9.22 3.26 -16.70
N ILE A 709 9.84 2.66 -17.71
CA ILE A 709 10.18 3.33 -18.98
C ILE A 709 9.44 2.57 -20.08
N THR A 710 8.64 3.27 -20.87
CA THR A 710 7.91 2.67 -21.99
C THR A 710 8.82 2.37 -23.18
N GLU A 711 8.33 1.61 -24.16
CA GLU A 711 9.04 1.38 -25.43
C GLU A 711 9.33 2.70 -26.19
N GLU A 712 8.51 3.73 -25.95
CA GLU A 712 8.64 5.08 -26.51
C GLU A 712 9.61 5.98 -25.70
N GLU A 713 10.38 5.40 -24.77
CA GLU A 713 11.28 6.12 -23.85
C GLU A 713 10.60 7.19 -22.99
N ARG A 714 9.33 6.97 -22.60
CA ARG A 714 8.61 7.85 -21.66
C ARG A 714 8.72 7.36 -20.22
N LEU A 715 8.85 8.31 -19.31
CA LEU A 715 8.90 8.07 -17.88
C LEU A 715 7.50 7.91 -17.32
N VAL A 716 7.24 6.80 -16.64
CA VAL A 716 5.96 6.54 -16.00
C VAL A 716 6.19 6.27 -14.52
N MET A 717 5.48 7.00 -13.66
CA MET A 717 5.39 6.70 -12.23
C MET A 717 4.03 6.11 -11.92
N HIS A 718 3.98 5.19 -10.96
CA HIS A 718 2.70 4.76 -10.42
C HIS A 718 2.09 5.90 -9.59
N ASN A 719 0.79 6.15 -9.71
CA ASN A 719 0.07 7.27 -9.06
C ASN A 719 0.45 7.48 -7.58
N LEU A 720 0.43 6.41 -6.77
CA LEU A 720 0.78 6.51 -5.34
C LEU A 720 2.27 6.81 -5.08
N VAL A 721 3.16 6.43 -6.00
CA VAL A 721 4.60 6.73 -5.90
C VAL A 721 4.87 8.18 -6.30
N GLU A 722 4.19 8.67 -7.34
CA GLU A 722 4.20 10.08 -7.71
C GLU A 722 3.65 10.96 -6.58
N GLN A 723 2.50 10.57 -6.00
CA GLN A 723 1.90 11.26 -4.85
C GLN A 723 2.85 11.25 -3.64
N LEU A 724 3.55 10.15 -3.36
CA LEU A 724 4.59 10.13 -2.32
C LEU A 724 5.66 11.19 -2.59
N GLY A 725 6.14 11.33 -3.83
CA GLY A 725 7.13 12.35 -4.20
C GLY A 725 6.63 13.76 -3.93
N LYS A 726 5.38 14.06 -4.30
CA LYS A 726 4.73 15.35 -4.03
C LYS A 726 4.55 15.61 -2.52
N GLU A 727 4.16 14.59 -1.76
CA GLU A 727 3.99 14.69 -0.31
C GLU A 727 5.33 14.85 0.43
N ILE A 728 6.42 14.23 -0.04
CA ILE A 728 7.76 14.46 0.51
C ILE A 728 8.15 15.94 0.40
N VAL A 729 7.95 16.55 -0.77
CA VAL A 729 8.23 17.99 -0.97
C VAL A 729 7.32 18.86 -0.11
N ARG A 730 6.05 18.48 0.05
CA ARG A 730 5.10 19.16 0.95
C ARG A 730 5.58 19.14 2.41
N GLN A 731 6.10 18.01 2.87
CA GLN A 731 6.54 17.82 4.25
C GLN A 731 7.86 18.56 4.59
N GLU A 732 8.66 18.97 3.60
CA GLU A 732 9.85 19.82 3.83
C GLU A 732 9.48 21.12 4.56
N HIS A 733 8.38 21.75 4.13
CA HIS A 733 7.81 22.97 4.71
C HIS A 733 6.28 22.88 4.71
N LYS A 734 5.72 22.23 5.72
CA LYS A 734 4.30 21.86 5.78
C LYS A 734 3.34 23.05 5.62
N ASP A 735 3.61 24.14 6.35
CA ASP A 735 2.72 25.31 6.41
C ASP A 735 3.24 26.51 5.61
N GLU A 736 4.41 26.40 4.97
CA GLU A 736 5.08 27.49 4.22
C GLU A 736 5.32 27.04 2.76
N PRO A 737 4.27 26.99 1.90
CA PRO A 737 4.43 26.55 0.51
C PRO A 737 5.50 27.35 -0.23
N GLU A 738 5.62 28.65 0.01
CA GLU A 738 6.59 29.55 -0.60
C GLU A 738 8.07 29.20 -0.33
N ARG A 739 8.33 28.31 0.64
CA ARG A 739 9.67 27.81 0.99
C ARG A 739 9.98 26.43 0.41
N ARG A 740 9.04 25.76 -0.23
CA ARG A 740 9.25 24.42 -0.79
C ARG A 740 10.10 24.45 -2.05
N LYS A 741 10.74 23.31 -2.35
CA LYS A 741 11.57 23.15 -3.55
C LYS A 741 10.76 23.19 -4.85
N PHE A 742 9.60 22.53 -4.87
CA PHE A 742 8.68 22.48 -6.00
C PHE A 742 7.27 22.86 -5.58
N LEU A 743 6.57 23.63 -6.41
CA LEU A 743 5.16 23.95 -6.25
C LEU A 743 4.37 23.24 -7.35
N VAL A 744 3.43 22.38 -6.95
CA VAL A 744 2.63 21.55 -7.87
C VAL A 744 1.12 21.55 -7.57
N ASP A 745 0.71 22.04 -6.39
CA ASP A 745 -0.70 22.20 -6.05
C ASP A 745 -1.23 23.53 -6.61
N ALA A 746 -2.31 23.47 -7.38
CA ALA A 746 -2.82 24.64 -8.09
C ALA A 746 -3.29 25.77 -7.14
N ARG A 747 -3.78 25.46 -5.93
CA ARG A 747 -4.19 26.48 -4.97
C ARG A 747 -2.98 27.11 -4.29
N GLU A 748 -2.02 26.28 -3.87
CA GLU A 748 -0.80 26.80 -3.25
C GLU A 748 -0.01 27.68 -4.24
N ILE A 749 0.06 27.30 -5.52
CA ILE A 749 0.66 28.12 -6.58
C ILE A 749 -0.12 29.43 -6.73
N TRP A 750 -1.46 29.38 -6.72
CA TRP A 750 -2.31 30.56 -6.81
C TRP A 750 -2.03 31.54 -5.66
N ASP A 751 -1.98 31.05 -4.42
CA ASP A 751 -1.71 31.87 -3.23
C ASP A 751 -0.30 32.50 -3.32
N VAL A 752 0.72 31.67 -3.60
CA VAL A 752 2.13 32.13 -3.65
C VAL A 752 2.36 33.18 -4.74
N LEU A 753 1.74 33.02 -5.91
CA LEU A 753 1.86 33.97 -7.02
C LEU A 753 1.07 35.26 -6.79
N THR A 754 -0.12 35.16 -6.17
CA THR A 754 -0.98 36.32 -5.89
C THR A 754 -0.38 37.19 -4.78
N ASP A 755 0.14 36.56 -3.72
CA ASP A 755 0.69 37.25 -2.55
C ASP A 755 2.17 37.63 -2.73
N ASN A 756 2.81 37.22 -3.83
CA ASN A 756 4.23 37.47 -4.14
C ASN A 756 5.19 36.93 -3.06
N THR A 757 4.85 35.82 -2.43
CA THR A 757 5.58 35.27 -1.27
C THR A 757 6.70 34.32 -1.65
N GLY A 758 6.76 33.87 -2.91
CA GLY A 758 7.70 32.85 -3.37
C GLY A 758 9.17 33.19 -3.06
N SER A 759 9.87 32.24 -2.43
CA SER A 759 11.22 32.47 -1.92
C SER A 759 12.30 31.87 -2.82
N LYS A 760 13.57 32.11 -2.44
CA LYS A 760 14.75 31.59 -3.16
C LYS A 760 14.87 30.06 -3.16
N SER A 761 14.12 29.33 -2.33
CA SER A 761 14.17 27.86 -2.32
C SER A 761 13.37 27.22 -3.45
N VAL A 762 12.38 27.93 -4.01
CA VAL A 762 11.57 27.45 -5.13
C VAL A 762 12.46 27.28 -6.37
N LEU A 763 12.59 26.04 -6.83
CA LEU A 763 13.33 25.66 -8.03
C LEU A 763 12.42 25.40 -9.22
N GLY A 764 11.18 24.94 -8.98
CA GLY A 764 10.23 24.63 -10.03
C GLY A 764 8.78 24.88 -9.66
N ILE A 765 7.99 25.31 -10.63
CA ILE A 765 6.54 25.48 -10.54
C ILE A 765 5.91 24.71 -11.70
N ASP A 766 4.96 23.84 -11.39
CA ASP A 766 4.14 23.13 -12.37
C ASP A 766 2.65 23.31 -12.09
N LEU A 767 1.97 24.04 -12.98
CA LEU A 767 0.58 24.45 -12.86
C LEU A 767 -0.21 23.93 -14.06
N ASP A 768 -1.23 23.12 -13.78
CA ASP A 768 -2.31 22.88 -14.72
C ASP A 768 -3.29 24.06 -14.66
N ILE A 769 -3.37 24.83 -15.74
CA ILE A 769 -4.25 26.01 -15.85
C ILE A 769 -5.73 25.60 -15.71
N MET A 770 -6.08 24.36 -16.06
CA MET A 770 -7.45 23.87 -15.94
C MET A 770 -7.87 23.57 -14.50
N ALA A 771 -6.90 23.32 -13.61
CA ALA A 771 -7.16 23.07 -12.20
C ALA A 771 -7.58 24.34 -11.42
N ILE A 772 -7.30 25.53 -11.97
CA ILE A 772 -7.74 26.81 -11.38
C ILE A 772 -9.22 27.02 -11.70
N LYS A 773 -10.02 27.36 -10.69
CA LYS A 773 -11.45 27.66 -10.86
C LYS A 773 -11.70 29.08 -11.34
N ASP A 774 -10.99 30.05 -10.76
CA ASP A 774 -11.18 31.49 -10.97
C ASP A 774 -10.05 32.10 -11.82
N GLU A 775 -10.12 33.41 -12.09
CA GLU A 775 -9.05 34.14 -12.76
C GLU A 775 -7.84 34.30 -11.82
N LEU A 776 -6.64 33.99 -12.31
CA LEU A 776 -5.37 34.20 -11.61
C LEU A 776 -4.68 35.44 -12.15
N CYS A 777 -4.62 36.48 -11.33
CA CYS A 777 -3.91 37.72 -11.59
C CYS A 777 -2.47 37.61 -11.07
N ILE A 778 -1.51 37.47 -11.97
CA ILE A 778 -0.09 37.38 -11.59
C ILE A 778 0.48 38.81 -11.55
N ASP A 779 0.83 39.29 -10.36
CA ASP A 779 1.44 40.61 -10.19
C ASP A 779 2.86 40.64 -10.78
N LYS A 780 3.36 41.84 -11.10
CA LYS A 780 4.72 42.02 -11.62
C LYS A 780 5.82 41.62 -10.64
N ARG A 781 5.52 41.55 -9.35
CA ARG A 781 6.46 41.10 -8.31
C ARG A 781 6.40 39.61 -8.04
N ALA A 782 5.53 38.85 -8.71
CA ALA A 782 5.25 37.46 -8.38
C ALA A 782 6.50 36.57 -8.34
N PHE A 783 7.51 36.89 -9.15
CA PHE A 783 8.75 36.12 -9.25
C PHE A 783 9.97 36.79 -8.60
N GLU A 784 9.85 37.97 -7.99
CA GLU A 784 11.00 38.74 -7.48
C GLU A 784 11.81 37.98 -6.42
N GLY A 785 11.15 37.23 -5.52
CA GLY A 785 11.80 36.43 -4.48
C GLY A 785 12.39 35.10 -4.98
N MET A 786 11.94 34.60 -6.14
CA MET A 786 12.25 33.26 -6.66
C MET A 786 13.53 33.24 -7.52
N THR A 787 14.60 33.81 -6.99
CA THR A 787 15.87 34.02 -7.72
C THR A 787 16.60 32.75 -8.18
N ARG A 788 16.19 31.57 -7.70
CA ARG A 788 16.75 30.25 -8.09
C ARG A 788 15.82 29.42 -8.97
N LEU A 789 14.67 29.96 -9.38
CA LEU A 789 13.70 29.26 -10.23
C LEU A 789 14.35 28.84 -11.56
N GLN A 790 14.23 27.55 -11.88
CA GLN A 790 14.77 26.93 -13.09
C GLN A 790 13.68 26.36 -14.00
N PHE A 791 12.57 25.89 -13.44
CA PHE A 791 11.50 25.23 -14.19
C PHE A 791 10.18 25.98 -13.95
N LEU A 792 9.61 26.57 -15.00
CA LEU A 792 8.29 27.20 -14.94
C LEU A 792 7.40 26.54 -15.98
N ARG A 793 6.36 25.84 -15.54
CA ARG A 793 5.47 25.06 -16.40
C ARG A 793 4.01 25.42 -16.13
N PHE A 794 3.39 26.20 -17.00
CA PHE A 794 1.95 26.45 -17.02
C PHE A 794 1.36 25.73 -18.23
N LYS A 795 0.70 24.60 -17.97
CA LYS A 795 0.22 23.66 -18.99
C LYS A 795 -1.27 23.84 -19.25
N SER A 796 -1.65 23.63 -20.50
CA SER A 796 -3.05 23.53 -20.91
C SER A 796 -3.25 22.33 -21.85
N PRO A 797 -4.38 21.58 -21.74
CA PRO A 797 -4.67 20.47 -22.64
C PRO A 797 -4.73 20.91 -24.11
N TYR A 798 -4.24 20.07 -25.02
CA TYR A 798 -4.37 20.31 -26.45
C TYR A 798 -5.84 20.43 -26.87
N GLY A 799 -6.22 21.55 -27.49
CA GLY A 799 -7.54 21.73 -28.09
C GLY A 799 -8.62 22.33 -27.19
N SER A 800 -8.32 22.76 -25.96
CA SER A 800 -9.27 23.37 -25.01
C SER A 800 -9.83 24.74 -25.43
N GLY A 801 -9.46 25.28 -26.60
CA GLY A 801 -9.73 26.67 -26.96
C GLY A 801 -8.93 27.66 -26.10
N LYS A 802 -9.05 28.97 -26.35
CA LYS A 802 -8.40 29.98 -25.50
C LYS A 802 -9.14 30.12 -24.17
N ASN A 803 -8.41 29.98 -23.09
CA ASN A 803 -8.84 30.11 -21.72
C ASN A 803 -8.24 31.40 -21.12
N ASN A 804 -9.08 32.41 -20.89
CA ASN A 804 -8.64 33.72 -20.39
C ASN A 804 -8.42 33.74 -18.86
N LYS A 805 -8.13 32.60 -18.24
CA LYS A 805 -7.97 32.50 -16.78
C LYS A 805 -6.71 33.18 -16.24
N LEU A 806 -5.66 33.31 -17.04
CA LEU A 806 -4.41 33.96 -16.62
C LEU A 806 -4.40 35.44 -17.03
N ILE A 807 -4.32 36.33 -16.04
CA ILE A 807 -4.23 37.78 -16.25
C ILE A 807 -2.83 38.24 -15.87
N LEU A 808 -2.10 38.78 -16.85
CA LEU A 808 -0.78 39.38 -16.66
C LEU A 808 -0.84 40.90 -16.84
N PRO A 809 -0.13 41.68 -16.02
CA PRO A 809 0.04 43.10 -16.23
C PRO A 809 0.81 43.34 -17.53
N GLN A 810 0.45 44.41 -18.24
CA GLN A 810 1.13 44.79 -19.50
C GLN A 810 2.59 45.18 -19.26
N ASP A 811 2.95 45.60 -18.05
CA ASP A 811 4.29 45.96 -17.61
C ASP A 811 5.00 44.84 -16.84
N LEU A 812 4.61 43.57 -17.00
CA LEU A 812 5.32 42.44 -16.39
C LEU A 812 6.82 42.54 -16.69
N ASN A 813 7.59 42.79 -15.64
CA ASN A 813 9.04 42.83 -15.62
C ASN A 813 9.55 41.80 -14.60
N ASN A 814 10.82 41.40 -14.67
CA ASN A 814 11.45 40.47 -13.71
C ASN A 814 11.09 38.97 -13.81
N LEU A 815 11.02 38.40 -15.02
CA LEU A 815 11.08 36.93 -15.15
C LEU A 815 12.43 36.38 -14.61
N PRO A 816 12.46 35.21 -13.93
CA PRO A 816 13.67 34.70 -13.30
C PRO A 816 14.82 34.45 -14.29
N ARG A 817 16.01 34.96 -13.95
CA ARG A 817 17.19 34.92 -14.83
C ARG A 817 17.80 33.53 -15.03
N LYS A 818 17.52 32.58 -14.13
CA LYS A 818 18.11 31.23 -14.13
C LYS A 818 17.19 30.17 -14.77
N LEU A 819 16.13 30.59 -15.45
CA LEU A 819 15.21 29.67 -16.11
C LEU A 819 15.93 28.80 -17.13
N ARG A 820 15.69 27.49 -17.01
CA ARG A 820 16.15 26.43 -17.93
C ARG A 820 15.00 25.91 -18.76
N LEU A 821 13.81 25.82 -18.18
CA LEU A 821 12.57 25.46 -18.85
C LEU A 821 11.53 26.56 -18.64
N LEU A 822 11.01 27.09 -19.74
CA LEU A 822 9.85 27.96 -19.76
C LEU A 822 8.78 27.31 -20.63
N HIS A 823 7.83 26.63 -19.99
CA HIS A 823 6.63 26.11 -20.62
C HIS A 823 5.46 26.98 -20.16
N TRP A 824 4.86 27.75 -21.06
CA TRP A 824 3.74 28.63 -20.77
C TRP A 824 2.73 28.61 -21.90
N ASP A 825 1.80 27.66 -21.84
CA ASP A 825 0.71 27.58 -22.80
C ASP A 825 -0.25 28.76 -22.61
N GLU A 826 -0.82 29.22 -23.72
CA GLU A 826 -1.82 30.29 -23.76
C GLU A 826 -1.34 31.63 -23.19
N PHE A 827 -0.04 31.93 -23.37
CA PHE A 827 0.55 33.17 -22.85
C PHE A 827 -0.21 34.41 -23.35
N PRO A 828 -0.70 35.28 -22.44
CA PRO A 828 -1.69 36.30 -22.80
C PRO A 828 -1.06 37.57 -23.41
N LEU A 829 0.22 37.85 -23.16
CA LEU A 829 0.89 39.05 -23.68
C LEU A 829 1.32 38.89 -25.15
N ARG A 830 1.49 40.03 -25.81
CA ARG A 830 1.87 40.09 -27.24
C ARG A 830 3.36 39.84 -27.51
N CYS A 831 4.19 39.95 -26.48
CA CYS A 831 5.64 39.79 -26.49
C CYS A 831 6.12 39.44 -25.08
N LEU A 832 7.29 38.81 -24.97
CA LEU A 832 7.95 38.62 -23.68
C LEU A 832 8.49 39.95 -23.13
N PRO A 833 8.70 40.04 -21.81
CA PRO A 833 9.32 41.20 -21.17
C PRO A 833 10.69 41.55 -21.81
N PRO A 834 10.97 42.85 -22.08
CA PRO A 834 12.24 43.25 -22.73
C PRO A 834 13.49 42.94 -21.92
N ASP A 835 13.35 42.83 -20.59
CA ASP A 835 14.41 42.52 -19.63
C ASP A 835 14.63 41.01 -19.44
N PHE A 836 13.88 40.17 -20.16
CA PHE A 836 13.98 38.72 -20.06
C PHE A 836 15.38 38.21 -20.47
N ALA A 837 16.09 37.65 -19.49
CA ALA A 837 17.42 37.08 -19.69
C ALA A 837 17.33 35.58 -19.98
N ALA A 838 17.36 35.21 -21.26
CA ALA A 838 17.27 33.82 -21.73
C ALA A 838 18.60 33.05 -21.73
N GLU A 839 19.61 33.49 -20.94
CA GLU A 839 20.98 32.96 -21.03
C GLU A 839 21.06 31.47 -20.72
N PHE A 840 20.33 31.00 -19.70
CA PHE A 840 20.31 29.61 -19.23
C PHE A 840 19.19 28.77 -19.84
N LEU A 841 18.36 29.35 -20.70
CA LEU A 841 17.17 28.70 -21.24
C LEU A 841 17.56 27.55 -22.17
N VAL A 842 17.04 26.36 -21.89
CA VAL A 842 17.25 25.13 -22.67
C VAL A 842 16.02 24.78 -23.49
N ILE A 843 14.83 24.95 -22.91
CA ILE A 843 13.55 24.63 -23.54
C ILE A 843 12.60 25.82 -23.40
N LEU A 844 12.01 26.25 -24.52
CA LEU A 844 10.95 27.24 -24.58
C LEU A 844 9.71 26.65 -25.26
N GLU A 845 8.60 26.58 -24.55
CA GLU A 845 7.33 26.08 -25.07
C GLU A 845 6.23 27.10 -24.75
N MET A 846 5.65 27.73 -25.77
CA MET A 846 4.63 28.77 -25.60
C MET A 846 3.47 28.57 -26.58
N ARG A 847 2.80 27.42 -26.47
CA ARG A 847 1.78 27.00 -27.44
C ARG A 847 0.49 27.80 -27.27
N ASN A 848 -0.27 27.96 -28.35
CA ASN A 848 -1.56 28.68 -28.38
C ASN A 848 -1.51 30.13 -27.82
N SER A 849 -0.34 30.78 -27.91
CA SER A 849 -0.10 32.08 -27.28
C SER A 849 -0.67 33.26 -28.08
N SER A 850 -0.87 34.39 -27.40
CA SER A 850 -1.27 35.67 -28.03
C SER A 850 -0.09 36.50 -28.55
N ILE A 851 1.10 35.90 -28.61
CA ILE A 851 2.34 36.54 -29.05
C ILE A 851 2.24 36.95 -30.51
N GLU A 852 2.53 38.22 -30.79
CA GLU A 852 2.70 38.77 -32.13
C GLU A 852 4.18 38.77 -32.53
N LYS A 853 5.07 39.05 -31.57
CA LYS A 853 6.53 39.04 -31.72
C LYS A 853 7.16 38.60 -30.40
N LEU A 854 8.03 37.58 -30.42
CA LEU A 854 8.51 36.94 -29.18
C LEU A 854 9.33 37.89 -28.30
N TRP A 855 10.32 38.57 -28.87
CA TRP A 855 11.19 39.53 -28.17
C TRP A 855 11.66 40.64 -29.09
N GLU A 856 12.04 41.76 -28.48
CA GLU A 856 12.74 42.84 -29.16
C GLU A 856 14.27 42.56 -29.17
N GLY A 857 14.87 42.58 -30.36
CA GLY A 857 16.31 42.30 -30.54
C GLY A 857 16.67 40.82 -30.68
N SER A 858 17.89 40.46 -30.25
CA SER A 858 18.44 39.09 -30.34
C SER A 858 19.01 38.68 -28.98
N PRO A 859 18.26 37.92 -28.16
CA PRO A 859 18.74 37.48 -26.86
C PRO A 859 19.87 36.46 -26.99
N ARG A 860 20.65 36.31 -25.91
CA ARG A 860 21.72 35.31 -25.83
C ARG A 860 21.11 33.94 -25.50
N LEU A 861 21.02 33.07 -26.51
CA LEU A 861 20.36 31.75 -26.42
C LEU A 861 21.38 30.61 -26.50
N ARG A 862 22.44 30.68 -25.69
CA ARG A 862 23.58 29.75 -25.80
C ARG A 862 23.21 28.31 -25.46
N HIS A 863 22.23 28.09 -24.60
CA HIS A 863 21.85 26.75 -24.13
C HIS A 863 20.53 26.24 -24.74
N LEU A 864 19.86 27.04 -25.57
CA LEU A 864 18.55 26.69 -26.13
C LEU A 864 18.68 25.51 -27.09
N LYS A 865 17.90 24.45 -26.84
CA LYS A 865 17.87 23.20 -27.62
C LYS A 865 16.52 22.93 -28.27
N LEU A 866 15.42 23.35 -27.63
CA LEU A 866 14.06 23.14 -28.12
C LEU A 866 13.26 24.44 -28.03
N MET A 867 12.57 24.79 -29.10
CA MET A 867 11.59 25.87 -29.14
C MET A 867 10.29 25.39 -29.80
N ASP A 868 9.17 25.49 -29.08
CA ASP A 868 7.83 25.21 -29.58
C ASP A 868 6.92 26.44 -29.40
N MET A 869 6.44 26.99 -30.52
CA MET A 869 5.49 28.12 -30.55
C MET A 869 4.16 27.73 -31.20
N SER A 870 3.85 26.42 -31.26
CA SER A 870 2.73 25.90 -32.02
C SER A 870 1.40 26.59 -31.70
N TYR A 871 0.57 26.78 -32.72
CA TYR A 871 -0.74 27.41 -32.68
C TYR A 871 -0.74 28.88 -32.22
N SER A 872 0.42 29.54 -32.22
CA SER A 872 0.52 30.99 -32.03
C SER A 872 0.09 31.72 -33.31
N VAL A 873 -1.22 31.73 -33.59
CA VAL A 873 -1.80 32.23 -34.85
C VAL A 873 -1.53 33.72 -35.14
N LYS A 874 -1.18 34.50 -34.11
CA LYS A 874 -0.85 35.93 -34.21
C LYS A 874 0.63 36.20 -34.46
N LEU A 875 1.49 35.19 -34.41
CA LEU A 875 2.93 35.33 -34.57
C LEU A 875 3.25 35.80 -36.00
N LYS A 876 3.73 37.04 -36.13
CA LYS A 876 3.94 37.71 -37.42
C LYS A 876 5.24 37.27 -38.08
N ASP A 877 6.28 37.13 -37.27
CA ASP A 877 7.64 36.80 -37.72
C ASP A 877 8.19 35.62 -36.94
N VAL A 878 9.06 34.83 -37.58
CA VAL A 878 9.80 33.78 -36.90
C VAL A 878 10.70 34.42 -35.84
N PRO A 879 10.68 33.95 -34.57
CA PRO A 879 11.52 34.50 -33.52
C PRO A 879 12.99 34.49 -33.90
N ASN A 880 13.68 35.63 -33.75
CA ASN A 880 15.09 35.72 -34.11
C ASN A 880 15.96 34.90 -33.12
N VAL A 881 16.27 33.67 -33.51
CA VAL A 881 17.13 32.72 -32.78
C VAL A 881 18.46 32.50 -33.50
N SER A 882 18.89 33.42 -34.36
CA SER A 882 20.11 33.28 -35.19
C SER A 882 21.40 32.98 -34.41
N ASN A 883 21.46 33.34 -33.12
CA ASN A 883 22.58 33.08 -32.22
C ASN A 883 22.44 31.80 -31.38
N ALA A 884 21.34 31.04 -31.53
CA ALA A 884 21.05 29.80 -30.81
C ALA A 884 21.72 28.59 -31.49
N THR A 885 23.05 28.55 -31.47
CA THR A 885 23.85 27.51 -32.15
C THR A 885 23.64 26.09 -31.62
N ASN A 886 23.01 25.94 -30.46
CA ASN A 886 22.65 24.66 -29.84
C ASN A 886 21.21 24.21 -30.10
N LEU A 887 20.43 24.97 -30.88
CA LEU A 887 19.03 24.64 -31.16
C LEU A 887 18.96 23.38 -32.01
N GLU A 888 18.29 22.35 -31.48
CA GLU A 888 18.13 21.03 -32.12
C GLU A 888 16.74 20.91 -32.78
N THR A 889 15.70 21.50 -32.17
CA THR A 889 14.30 21.35 -32.58
C THR A 889 13.57 22.70 -32.56
N LEU A 890 12.92 23.04 -33.67
CA LEU A 890 12.05 24.21 -33.81
C LEU A 890 10.67 23.79 -34.33
N ILE A 891 9.62 24.07 -33.57
CA ILE A 891 8.24 23.71 -33.87
C ILE A 891 7.39 24.99 -33.94
N LEU A 892 6.81 25.26 -35.10
CA LEU A 892 5.98 26.43 -35.42
C LEU A 892 4.65 25.99 -36.07
N ASN A 893 4.16 24.80 -35.71
CA ASN A 893 2.93 24.24 -36.29
C ASN A 893 1.74 25.19 -36.04
N GLY A 894 0.86 25.41 -37.00
CA GLY A 894 -0.34 26.24 -36.85
C GLY A 894 -0.06 27.74 -36.66
N CYS A 895 1.17 28.22 -36.89
CA CYS A 895 1.50 29.64 -36.90
C CYS A 895 1.04 30.30 -38.22
N GLU A 896 -0.27 30.46 -38.39
CA GLU A 896 -0.91 30.85 -39.65
C GLU A 896 -0.48 32.23 -40.21
N SER A 897 0.12 33.10 -39.39
CA SER A 897 0.52 34.44 -39.80
C SER A 897 1.94 34.53 -40.37
N LEU A 898 2.74 33.46 -40.27
CA LEU A 898 4.10 33.42 -40.82
C LEU A 898 4.07 33.42 -42.36
N VAL A 899 4.91 34.28 -42.96
CA VAL A 899 4.94 34.50 -44.41
C VAL A 899 6.18 33.92 -45.08
N GLU A 900 7.34 34.00 -44.44
CA GLU A 900 8.62 33.55 -44.96
C GLU A 900 9.50 32.94 -43.87
N ILE A 901 10.45 32.07 -44.27
CA ILE A 901 11.51 31.58 -43.39
C ILE A 901 12.75 32.48 -43.54
N PRO A 902 13.30 33.03 -42.45
CA PRO A 902 14.49 33.89 -42.52
C PRO A 902 15.78 33.19 -43.01
N THR A 903 16.63 33.92 -43.72
CA THR A 903 17.91 33.40 -44.26
C THR A 903 18.95 33.02 -43.20
N TRP A 904 18.80 33.50 -41.96
CA TRP A 904 19.71 33.16 -40.86
C TRP A 904 19.55 31.72 -40.35
N PHE A 905 18.56 30.96 -40.82
CA PHE A 905 18.43 29.53 -40.52
C PHE A 905 19.69 28.73 -40.89
N LYS A 906 20.45 29.19 -41.89
CA LYS A 906 21.76 28.62 -42.25
C LYS A 906 22.78 28.66 -41.10
N ASN A 907 22.61 29.55 -40.13
CA ASN A 907 23.50 29.67 -38.97
C ASN A 907 23.17 28.66 -37.87
N LEU A 908 22.04 27.95 -37.95
CA LEU A 908 21.60 26.97 -36.95
C LEU A 908 22.25 25.59 -37.21
N SER A 909 23.54 25.49 -36.94
CA SER A 909 24.38 24.31 -37.25
C SER A 909 24.05 23.03 -36.47
N ARG A 910 23.02 23.03 -35.61
CA ARG A 910 22.56 21.85 -34.86
C ARG A 910 21.07 21.56 -35.05
N LEU A 911 20.37 22.36 -35.86
CA LEU A 911 18.93 22.19 -36.07
C LEU A 911 18.71 20.94 -36.89
N THR A 912 18.12 19.92 -36.27
CA THR A 912 17.82 18.63 -36.90
C THR A 912 16.35 18.47 -37.26
N HIS A 913 15.46 19.15 -36.53
CA HIS A 913 14.01 19.05 -36.71
C HIS A 913 13.38 20.44 -36.86
N LEU A 914 12.73 20.68 -38.00
CA LEU A 914 11.92 21.86 -38.27
C LEU A 914 10.50 21.43 -38.66
N LYS A 915 9.51 21.82 -37.84
CA LYS A 915 8.10 21.54 -38.10
C LYS A 915 7.32 22.84 -38.21
N MET A 916 6.62 23.04 -39.32
CA MET A 916 5.81 24.22 -39.61
C MET A 916 4.44 23.83 -40.20
N VAL A 917 3.87 22.71 -39.72
CA VAL A 917 2.60 22.16 -40.20
C VAL A 917 1.50 23.21 -40.18
N GLY A 918 0.78 23.42 -41.27
CA GLY A 918 -0.37 24.32 -41.30
C GLY A 918 -0.04 25.81 -41.23
N CYS A 919 1.19 26.24 -41.58
CA CYS A 919 1.53 27.65 -41.76
C CYS A 919 0.92 28.20 -43.06
N LYS A 920 -0.39 28.48 -43.05
CA LYS A 920 -1.21 28.76 -44.26
C LYS A 920 -0.78 29.97 -45.09
N LYS A 921 -0.07 30.96 -44.51
CA LYS A 921 0.44 32.14 -45.22
C LYS A 921 1.90 32.03 -45.66
N LEU A 922 2.57 30.91 -45.36
CA LEU A 922 3.94 30.68 -45.80
C LEU A 922 3.96 30.58 -47.33
N LYS A 923 4.65 31.51 -48.00
CA LYS A 923 4.68 31.62 -49.46
C LYS A 923 5.99 31.15 -50.06
N ASP A 924 7.09 31.57 -49.45
CA ASP A 924 8.42 31.43 -50.00
C ASP A 924 9.38 30.84 -48.95
N LEU A 925 10.25 29.95 -49.43
CA LEU A 925 11.41 29.46 -48.70
C LEU A 925 12.65 30.23 -49.17
N PRO A 926 13.65 30.45 -48.29
CA PRO A 926 14.87 31.18 -48.63
C PRO A 926 15.66 30.46 -49.74
N THR A 927 16.20 31.23 -50.68
CA THR A 927 17.10 30.73 -51.73
C THR A 927 18.56 30.93 -51.34
N ASN A 928 19.47 30.11 -51.89
CA ASN A 928 20.92 30.18 -51.63
C ASN A 928 21.30 30.01 -50.14
N ILE A 929 20.61 29.12 -49.44
CA ILE A 929 20.96 28.71 -48.08
C ILE A 929 21.19 27.21 -48.00
N ASN A 930 21.98 26.76 -47.03
CA ASN A 930 22.16 25.33 -46.75
C ASN A 930 22.06 25.09 -45.24
N MET A 931 21.01 24.37 -44.82
CA MET A 931 20.84 23.92 -43.44
C MET A 931 21.50 22.54 -43.27
N GLU A 932 22.80 22.55 -42.95
CA GLU A 932 23.69 21.38 -42.98
C GLU A 932 23.33 20.24 -42.03
N SER A 933 22.49 20.47 -41.02
CA SER A 933 22.11 19.46 -40.02
C SER A 933 20.63 19.08 -40.05
N LEU A 934 19.83 19.70 -40.94
CA LEU A 934 18.39 19.49 -40.99
C LEU A 934 18.07 18.10 -41.52
N TYR A 935 17.52 17.24 -40.67
CA TYR A 935 17.18 15.85 -41.00
C TYR A 935 15.67 15.67 -41.21
N HIS A 936 14.83 16.32 -40.40
CA HIS A 936 13.38 16.22 -40.48
C HIS A 936 12.77 17.59 -40.77
N LEU A 937 12.08 17.70 -41.90
CA LEU A 937 11.36 18.89 -42.32
C LEU A 937 9.89 18.55 -42.60
N ASP A 938 8.99 19.18 -41.85
CA ASP A 938 7.55 19.02 -42.04
C ASP A 938 6.90 20.38 -42.34
N LEU A 939 6.44 20.54 -43.58
CA LEU A 939 5.73 21.70 -44.10
C LEU A 939 4.30 21.33 -44.54
N SER A 940 3.79 20.19 -44.09
CA SER A 940 2.45 19.73 -44.46
C SER A 940 1.39 20.81 -44.17
N HIS A 941 0.36 20.86 -45.01
CA HIS A 941 -0.73 21.84 -44.96
C HIS A 941 -0.31 23.33 -45.10
N CYS A 942 0.91 23.63 -45.58
CA CYS A 942 1.31 24.98 -46.01
C CYS A 942 0.75 25.28 -47.41
N THR A 943 -0.54 25.61 -47.47
CA THR A 943 -1.31 25.66 -48.73
C THR A 943 -0.88 26.77 -49.71
N GLN A 944 -0.18 27.82 -49.26
CA GLN A 944 0.32 28.90 -50.12
C GLN A 944 1.77 28.69 -50.59
N LEU A 945 2.46 27.66 -50.09
CA LEU A 945 3.83 27.37 -50.45
C LEU A 945 3.86 26.75 -51.86
N LYS A 946 4.41 27.46 -52.84
CA LYS A 946 4.42 27.04 -54.26
C LYS A 946 5.74 26.50 -54.76
N THR A 947 6.85 26.94 -54.16
CA THR A 947 8.20 26.58 -54.58
C THR A 947 8.96 25.94 -53.42
N PHE A 948 9.82 24.98 -53.74
CA PHE A 948 10.75 24.39 -52.79
C PHE A 948 12.17 24.51 -53.36
N PRO A 949 12.93 25.56 -52.99
CA PRO A 949 14.32 25.70 -53.40
C PRO A 949 15.21 24.70 -52.66
N GLU A 950 16.44 24.52 -53.13
CA GLU A 950 17.45 23.73 -52.41
C GLU A 950 17.88 24.46 -51.13
N ILE A 951 17.30 24.05 -50.00
CA ILE A 951 17.52 24.64 -48.67
C ILE A 951 18.41 23.80 -47.75
N SER A 952 18.62 22.53 -48.12
CA SER A 952 19.48 21.56 -47.43
C SER A 952 19.73 20.37 -48.37
N THR A 953 20.81 19.63 -48.12
CA THR A 953 21.14 18.36 -48.80
C THR A 953 21.10 17.16 -47.85
N ARG A 954 20.64 17.36 -46.60
CA ARG A 954 20.75 16.39 -45.50
C ARG A 954 19.40 15.95 -44.94
N ILE A 955 18.31 16.36 -45.57
CA ILE A 955 16.96 16.00 -45.14
C ILE A 955 16.77 14.50 -45.39
N GLY A 956 16.40 13.78 -44.33
CA GLY A 956 16.03 12.37 -44.38
C GLY A 956 14.53 12.12 -44.42
N TYR A 957 13.75 12.99 -43.77
CA TYR A 957 12.28 12.97 -43.77
C TYR A 957 11.75 14.32 -44.24
N LEU A 958 11.00 14.30 -45.35
CA LEU A 958 10.36 15.48 -45.93
C LEU A 958 8.85 15.26 -46.05
N ASP A 959 8.07 16.07 -45.35
CA ASP A 959 6.61 16.05 -45.43
C ASP A 959 6.09 17.35 -46.05
N LEU A 960 5.46 17.23 -47.21
CA LEU A 960 4.88 18.31 -47.99
C LEU A 960 3.39 18.08 -48.26
N GLU A 961 2.72 17.21 -47.49
CA GLU A 961 1.31 16.89 -47.74
C GLU A 961 0.44 18.13 -47.85
N ASN A 962 -0.51 18.15 -48.79
CA ASN A 962 -1.47 19.24 -48.97
C ASN A 962 -0.84 20.64 -49.15
N THR A 963 0.38 20.72 -49.69
CA THR A 963 1.02 21.98 -50.09
C THR A 963 0.66 22.41 -51.51
N GLY A 964 0.96 23.65 -51.86
CA GLY A 964 0.81 24.20 -53.22
C GLY A 964 2.02 23.97 -54.12
N ILE A 965 2.97 23.12 -53.71
CA ILE A 965 4.27 22.94 -54.37
C ILE A 965 4.10 22.41 -55.79
N GLU A 966 4.76 23.07 -56.74
CA GLU A 966 4.70 22.73 -58.17
C GLU A 966 5.83 21.78 -58.61
N GLU A 967 7.00 21.90 -57.98
CA GLU A 967 8.19 21.08 -58.24
C GLU A 967 9.10 21.06 -56.99
N VAL A 968 9.96 20.04 -56.91
CA VAL A 968 11.02 19.94 -55.89
C VAL A 968 12.39 19.81 -56.59
N PRO A 969 13.51 20.17 -55.93
CA PRO A 969 14.84 20.16 -56.54
C PRO A 969 15.25 18.76 -57.00
N SER A 970 15.84 18.66 -58.20
CA SER A 970 16.37 17.39 -58.71
C SER A 970 17.55 16.84 -57.88
N SER A 971 18.19 17.70 -57.09
CA SER A 971 19.25 17.30 -56.16
C SER A 971 18.77 16.38 -55.04
N ILE A 972 17.45 16.29 -54.76
CA ILE A 972 16.87 15.36 -53.78
C ILE A 972 17.33 13.92 -54.01
N ARG A 973 17.48 13.50 -55.27
CA ARG A 973 18.03 12.19 -55.64
C ARG A 973 19.42 11.92 -55.10
N SER A 974 20.21 12.96 -54.88
CA SER A 974 21.61 12.86 -54.44
C SER A 974 21.80 13.05 -52.94
N TRP A 975 20.72 13.27 -52.19
CA TRP A 975 20.79 13.48 -50.75
C TRP A 975 21.09 12.15 -50.04
N PRO A 976 22.20 12.05 -49.28
CA PRO A 976 22.69 10.77 -48.76
C PRO A 976 21.77 10.13 -47.71
N ASP A 977 21.00 10.95 -47.00
CA ASP A 977 20.20 10.54 -45.85
C ASP A 977 18.69 10.46 -46.18
N PHE A 978 18.29 10.73 -47.44
CA PHE A 978 16.89 10.85 -47.88
C PHE A 978 16.17 9.50 -47.93
N ALA A 979 15.28 9.27 -46.96
CA ALA A 979 14.58 7.99 -46.77
C ALA A 979 13.07 8.09 -46.97
N LYS A 980 12.45 9.23 -46.65
CA LYS A 980 10.99 9.36 -46.59
C LYS A 980 10.48 10.68 -47.19
N LEU A 981 9.45 10.58 -48.03
CA LEU A 981 8.78 11.71 -48.67
C LEU A 981 7.28 11.50 -48.65
N SER A 982 6.53 12.46 -48.10
CA SER A 982 5.09 12.53 -48.30
C SER A 982 4.72 13.77 -49.12
N MET A 983 4.01 13.57 -50.23
CA MET A 983 3.44 14.63 -51.07
C MET A 983 1.94 14.39 -51.31
N ARG A 984 1.29 13.61 -50.43
CA ARG A 984 -0.13 13.32 -50.52
C ARG A 984 -0.96 14.60 -50.57
N GLY A 985 -1.83 14.71 -51.56
CA GLY A 985 -2.71 15.88 -51.71
C GLY A 985 -2.05 17.13 -52.30
N CYS A 986 -0.80 17.07 -52.77
CA CYS A 986 -0.17 18.13 -53.56
C CYS A 986 -0.78 18.24 -54.97
N LYS A 987 -1.86 19.00 -55.11
CA LYS A 987 -2.63 19.10 -56.38
C LYS A 987 -1.92 19.91 -57.48
N SER A 988 -0.93 20.74 -57.13
CA SER A 988 -0.22 21.61 -58.07
C SER A 988 1.05 20.98 -58.66
N LEU A 989 1.41 19.77 -58.22
CA LEU A 989 2.65 19.11 -58.62
C LEU A 989 2.65 18.82 -60.13
N ARG A 990 3.61 19.41 -60.86
CA ARG A 990 3.70 19.30 -62.33
C ARG A 990 4.44 18.06 -62.79
N MET A 991 5.45 17.65 -62.03
CA MET A 991 6.27 16.47 -62.30
C MET A 991 6.48 15.69 -61.02
N PHE A 992 6.54 14.38 -61.16
CA PHE A 992 6.91 13.51 -60.05
C PHE A 992 8.39 13.75 -59.68
N PRO A 993 8.74 13.80 -58.39
CA PRO A 993 10.13 14.00 -57.96
C PRO A 993 11.03 12.86 -58.45
N ASP A 994 12.22 13.19 -58.97
CA ASP A 994 13.25 12.21 -59.31
C ASP A 994 13.92 11.73 -58.01
N VAL A 995 13.46 10.59 -57.47
CA VAL A 995 13.93 9.99 -56.20
C VAL A 995 14.66 8.67 -56.45
N LEU A 996 15.55 8.25 -55.54
CA LEU A 996 16.31 6.99 -55.65
C LEU A 996 15.44 5.76 -55.35
N ASP A 997 15.80 4.60 -55.91
CA ASP A 997 15.21 3.29 -55.58
C ASP A 997 15.44 2.86 -54.13
N SER A 998 16.40 3.47 -53.42
CA SER A 998 16.76 3.18 -52.02
C SER A 998 15.84 3.83 -50.98
N MET A 999 14.77 4.49 -51.44
CA MET A 999 13.84 5.23 -50.58
C MET A 999 12.92 4.26 -49.82
N GLU A 1000 12.71 4.51 -48.52
CA GLU A 1000 11.96 3.61 -47.65
C GLU A 1000 10.43 3.81 -47.76
N GLU A 1001 9.97 5.06 -47.90
CA GLU A 1001 8.54 5.39 -47.85
C GLU A 1001 8.18 6.62 -48.70
N LEU A 1002 7.35 6.41 -49.73
CA LEU A 1002 6.86 7.43 -50.68
C LEU A 1002 5.33 7.46 -50.68
N ASN A 1003 4.73 8.54 -50.16
CA ASN A 1003 3.28 8.67 -49.97
C ASN A 1003 2.63 9.82 -50.75
#